data_AF-A0A959KTS3-F1
#
_entry.id   AF-A0A959KTS3-F1
#
_cell.length_a   1.000
_cell.length_b   1.000
_cell.length_c   1.000
_cell.angle_alpha   90.00
_cell.angle_beta   90.00
_cell.angle_gamma   90.00
#
_symmetry.space_group_name_H-M   'P 1'
#
loop_
_entity.id
_entity.type
_entity.pdbx_description
1 polymer ?
#
loop_
_entity_poly.entity_id
_entity_poly.type
_entity_poly.pdbx_seq_one_letter_code
_entity_poly.pdbx_strand_id
1 'polypeptide(L)'
;VHTNFFILPLGLGGKNLLASGDNAQAAPDIATPGATTFASSSRQKPLEPEWDRLFWRFYLEQFALLDVSTNADWMGVSFAWFNSRRVSDNDYVFYQIYGAQDTDDQTQALFPLQVQGMDLIAQAKFVRAFTVPQISWEPLYNLTEPDLPGQDPPDGFNFYPNDGGPTRLFNDNPKPVPIAPLPKIDELLDYYHNIQGPNGFTGALFTLPYGLKAFAEFNKHHPDWADVGLGLNQASFRENTLKGGLQLQVDAPSRYSESAMFIGGTLQLNNIVLFNGTPTNTGTLGYSVADIFNREFFFDYNGYSDRGVPLERIDFSGYGANIFSNWENPEAEFAATSQARFDVFRGRTAHEVIQVKSVVYPWGIRVVRTIVIFRAGSGYGYRYDTGWQAESPGLYDFSYNVKTTLAGDPIKQPNPFEFHSGLIKGVHNVRNITETPDIPPFEETWYKVNGVDHYFDSQGLWKVVDNSTPANQKSPDVKLMPVYFDADVEMYHVKSGGFDGKAPVTEKLVSSKGMLGYVQLAPRGEPIPPSMFKALLEEQFGSLGGPVDCLVDIGDTGQQMRVAKVDVSLSEDQSGKPIFVSSARGSVILPKEGSWSVVQYLAGSGEVSPLPENATVPLIQQGVHNPNAQPTGQYRLDNPLELVRSETASSIFYGLLQTTDTQKALFPKPRYDKGVKKLKIPNSLKPLMADAYRILNTNSIFPNLADTLPMDLSAQNLAVDIIEEGFKLANNGVEEVLEQVFPDEPLFLINEDFLKLYIEYFQDESPSNGKLNFGFDSSPSSLIDPWATKLEDIQMVVDLGPLPRLMRIKGKFDTKKGGTPGFVKPDLKFSDALQPVIDILQVLLMLNEGDYGGALSKGLEIAMSNSADSWEYAFHARKEIPLIKFPPGDLYDNPTNPLKLECGLSTGVYFNESFSLTSSPEQLIPSAGAYLGFYGRLSVMCTSVGAATVYATGSVDLQIGADIKTGPSLKMAFGFGVEVNAGMPKIGTVSLLFMVGVEMYLDSTQVSVTAFLYFRGNAEILGGIVSITISLEAKGTIQRQLGAPDEKTDMIAQVTFGLDISIFMIINISFTESWQETRQIA
;
A
#
# COMPACT_ATOMS: atom_id res chain seq x y z
N VAL A 1 -45.94 -50.07 51.26
CA VAL A 1 -44.66 -49.78 50.58
C VAL A 1 -44.23 -48.40 51.06
N HIS A 2 -43.15 -48.33 51.83
CA HIS A 2 -42.66 -47.10 52.45
C HIS A 2 -42.10 -46.15 51.38
N THR A 3 -42.73 -44.98 51.20
CA THR A 3 -42.25 -43.90 50.33
C THR A 3 -41.31 -42.99 51.11
N ASN A 4 -40.01 -43.11 50.85
CA ASN A 4 -39.00 -42.15 51.29
C ASN A 4 -38.89 -41.05 50.23
N PHE A 5 -39.27 -39.82 50.58
CA PHE A 5 -38.94 -38.63 49.79
C PHE A 5 -37.46 -38.28 50.04
N PHE A 6 -36.68 -38.13 48.97
CA PHE A 6 -35.34 -37.55 49.05
C PHE A 6 -35.42 -36.05 48.74
N ILE A 7 -35.11 -35.23 49.73
CA ILE A 7 -34.84 -33.80 49.55
C ILE A 7 -33.35 -33.67 49.23
N LEU A 8 -33.01 -33.15 48.06
CA LEU A 8 -31.64 -32.73 47.73
C LEU A 8 -31.40 -31.34 48.34
N PRO A 9 -30.43 -31.16 49.25
CA PRO A 9 -30.04 -29.83 49.71
C PRO A 9 -29.14 -29.18 48.65
N LEU A 10 -29.64 -28.10 48.02
CA LEU A 10 -28.78 -27.14 47.33
C LEU A 10 -27.96 -26.38 48.39
N GLY A 11 -26.64 -26.55 48.34
CA GLY A 11 -25.72 -25.93 49.28
C GLY A 11 -25.74 -24.40 49.19
N LEU A 12 -26.25 -23.75 50.23
CA LEU A 12 -25.94 -22.37 50.57
C LEU A 12 -24.58 -22.35 51.30
N GLY A 13 -23.52 -22.00 50.58
CA GLY A 13 -22.19 -21.77 51.14
C GLY A 13 -21.80 -20.30 51.06
N GLY A 14 -22.01 -19.56 52.17
CA GLY A 14 -21.16 -18.42 52.55
C GLY A 14 -21.64 -16.99 52.23
N LYS A 15 -22.53 -16.44 53.05
CA LYS A 15 -22.56 -15.00 53.35
C LYS A 15 -22.67 -14.80 54.85
N ASN A 16 -21.61 -14.28 55.47
CA ASN A 16 -21.63 -13.12 56.37
C ASN A 16 -20.31 -13.03 57.15
N LEU A 17 -19.53 -11.97 56.91
CA LEU A 17 -18.74 -11.30 57.92
C LEU A 17 -18.44 -9.86 57.45
N LEU A 18 -19.29 -8.97 57.98
CA LEU A 18 -19.05 -7.61 58.46
C LEU A 18 -18.44 -6.53 57.54
N ALA A 19 -19.17 -5.43 57.53
CA ALA A 19 -18.73 -4.10 57.18
C ALA A 19 -17.53 -3.64 58.03
N SER A 20 -16.54 -3.06 57.37
CA SER A 20 -15.73 -1.96 57.88
C SER A 20 -15.40 -1.08 56.69
N GLY A 21 -15.80 0.19 56.74
CA GLY A 21 -15.33 1.17 55.78
C GLY A 21 -13.84 1.41 55.96
N ASP A 22 -13.15 1.63 54.85
CA ASP A 22 -12.09 2.63 54.79
C ASP A 22 -11.83 3.03 53.33
N ASN A 23 -11.71 4.33 53.15
CA ASN A 23 -11.30 4.98 51.92
C ASN A 23 -9.91 4.47 51.48
N ALA A 24 -9.78 4.03 50.24
CA ALA A 24 -8.50 4.02 49.55
C ALA A 24 -8.70 4.51 48.12
N GLN A 25 -8.17 5.70 47.88
CA GLN A 25 -8.16 6.41 46.61
C GLN A 25 -7.53 5.56 45.51
N ALA A 26 -8.12 5.64 44.32
CA ALA A 26 -7.48 5.24 43.07
C ALA A 26 -6.15 5.99 42.92
N ALA A 27 -5.05 5.25 42.85
CA ALA A 27 -3.78 5.76 42.35
C ALA A 27 -3.79 5.67 40.82
N PRO A 28 -3.38 6.72 40.09
CA PRO A 28 -3.23 6.66 38.64
C PRO A 28 -1.91 5.94 38.32
N ASP A 29 -1.99 4.82 37.59
CA ASP A 29 -0.79 4.17 37.08
C ASP A 29 -0.12 5.08 36.04
N ILE A 30 1.16 5.35 36.32
CA ILE A 30 2.06 6.17 35.53
C ILE A 30 2.41 5.39 34.25
N ALA A 31 2.02 5.95 33.11
CA ALA A 31 2.37 5.45 31.79
C ALA A 31 3.90 5.39 31.62
N THR A 32 4.41 4.20 31.31
CA THR A 32 5.77 4.02 30.80
C THR A 32 5.66 3.83 29.28
N PRO A 33 6.18 4.74 28.44
CA PRO A 33 6.06 4.64 27.00
C PRO A 33 7.16 3.73 26.44
N GLY A 34 6.78 2.60 25.82
CA GLY A 34 7.72 1.80 25.02
C GLY A 34 7.52 0.29 25.10
N ALA A 35 6.42 -0.19 24.51
CA ALA A 35 6.28 -1.51 23.86
C ALA A 35 4.80 -1.67 23.50
N THR A 36 4.43 -1.28 22.28
CA THR A 36 3.09 -1.53 21.72
C THR A 36 2.94 -3.02 21.43
N THR A 37 2.61 -3.81 22.45
CA THR A 37 1.89 -5.07 22.24
C THR A 37 0.47 -4.70 21.84
N PHE A 38 0.15 -4.84 20.55
CA PHE A 38 -1.21 -4.75 20.04
C PHE A 38 -2.05 -5.87 20.69
N ALA A 39 -2.76 -5.53 21.77
CA ALA A 39 -3.76 -6.41 22.33
C ALA A 39 -4.99 -6.38 21.41
N SER A 40 -5.23 -7.48 20.70
CA SER A 40 -6.38 -7.72 19.84
C SER A 40 -7.70 -7.42 20.56
N SER A 41 -8.42 -6.37 20.15
CA SER A 41 -9.74 -6.00 20.68
C SER A 41 -10.90 -6.73 19.98
N SER A 42 -10.67 -7.84 19.27
CA SER A 42 -11.70 -8.55 18.50
C SER A 42 -12.48 -9.60 19.29
N ARG A 43 -12.54 -9.54 20.63
CA ARG A 43 -13.42 -10.46 21.38
C ARG A 43 -14.86 -10.01 21.18
N GLN A 44 -15.67 -10.89 20.56
CA GLN A 44 -17.12 -10.75 20.52
C GLN A 44 -17.63 -10.30 21.89
N LYS A 45 -18.52 -9.30 21.93
CA LYS A 45 -19.22 -8.97 23.17
C LYS A 45 -19.96 -10.26 23.60
N PRO A 46 -19.67 -10.82 24.80
CA PRO A 46 -20.33 -12.05 25.21
C PRO A 46 -21.84 -11.81 25.24
N LEU A 47 -22.61 -12.68 24.57
CA LEU A 47 -24.07 -12.60 24.48
C LEU A 47 -24.74 -13.34 25.65
N GLU A 48 -23.98 -14.08 26.44
CA GLU A 48 -24.45 -14.79 27.63
C GLU A 48 -25.00 -13.86 28.72
N PRO A 49 -24.36 -12.72 29.05
CA PRO A 49 -24.96 -11.73 29.94
C PRO A 49 -26.30 -11.20 29.43
N GLU A 50 -26.48 -11.12 28.11
CA GLU A 50 -27.73 -10.70 27.49
C GLU A 50 -28.81 -11.79 27.61
N TRP A 51 -28.45 -13.05 27.38
CA TRP A 51 -29.32 -14.20 27.67
C TRP A 51 -29.77 -14.21 29.14
N ASP A 52 -28.82 -14.06 30.06
CA ASP A 52 -29.12 -14.03 31.47
C ASP A 52 -30.03 -12.83 31.80
N ARG A 53 -29.77 -11.64 31.25
CA ARG A 53 -30.65 -10.47 31.41
C ARG A 53 -32.09 -10.78 30.98
N LEU A 54 -32.29 -11.40 29.82
CA LEU A 54 -33.62 -11.68 29.27
C LEU A 54 -34.35 -12.81 30.00
N PHE A 55 -33.63 -13.86 30.44
CA PHE A 55 -34.26 -15.09 30.91
C PHE A 55 -34.04 -15.41 32.40
N TRP A 56 -33.24 -14.63 33.15
CA TRP A 56 -32.88 -15.03 34.52
C TRP A 56 -34.06 -15.20 35.46
N ARG A 57 -35.13 -14.40 35.28
CA ARG A 57 -36.37 -14.48 36.06
C ARG A 57 -37.05 -15.84 35.97
N PHE A 58 -36.91 -16.53 34.85
CA PHE A 58 -37.45 -17.88 34.70
C PHE A 58 -36.68 -18.89 35.57
N TYR A 59 -35.43 -18.63 35.94
CA TYR A 59 -34.67 -19.49 36.86
C TYR A 59 -34.98 -19.23 38.35
N LEU A 60 -35.75 -18.18 38.69
CA LEU A 60 -36.13 -17.88 40.07
C LEU A 60 -37.38 -18.63 40.52
N GLU A 61 -37.17 -19.86 40.99
CA GLU A 61 -38.22 -20.72 41.53
C GLU A 61 -38.07 -20.83 43.06
N GLN A 62 -39.18 -20.81 43.81
CA GLN A 62 -39.12 -21.06 45.25
C GLN A 62 -38.83 -22.53 45.55
N PHE A 63 -39.38 -23.43 44.73
CA PHE A 63 -39.05 -24.85 44.77
C PHE A 63 -39.35 -25.54 43.43
N ALA A 64 -38.69 -26.67 43.20
CA ALA A 64 -38.98 -27.60 42.12
C ALA A 64 -39.05 -29.02 42.68
N LEU A 65 -39.98 -29.82 42.17
CA LEU A 65 -40.20 -31.21 42.53
C LEU A 65 -40.12 -32.05 41.28
N LEU A 66 -39.22 -33.03 41.27
CA LEU A 66 -39.10 -34.02 40.20
C LEU A 66 -39.82 -35.30 40.64
N ASP A 67 -40.78 -35.77 39.85
CA ASP A 67 -41.38 -37.08 40.08
C ASP A 67 -40.40 -38.15 39.56
N VAL A 68 -39.97 -39.08 40.40
CA VAL A 68 -39.03 -40.15 40.00
C VAL A 68 -39.76 -41.46 39.63
N SER A 69 -41.09 -41.44 39.60
CA SER A 69 -41.91 -42.57 39.23
C SER A 69 -42.07 -42.70 37.72
N THR A 70 -42.33 -43.93 37.27
CA THR A 70 -42.75 -44.21 35.89
C THR A 70 -44.20 -43.80 35.62
N ASN A 71 -44.93 -43.29 36.60
CA ASN A 71 -46.32 -42.87 36.42
C ASN A 71 -46.42 -41.47 35.79
N ALA A 72 -45.47 -40.60 36.11
CA ALA A 72 -45.33 -39.27 35.50
C ALA A 72 -44.12 -39.17 34.55
N ASP A 73 -43.47 -40.30 34.23
CA ASP A 73 -42.35 -40.39 33.28
C ASP A 73 -41.26 -39.33 33.49
N TRP A 74 -40.88 -39.15 34.76
CA TRP A 74 -39.85 -38.19 35.18
C TRP A 74 -40.18 -36.71 34.93
N MET A 75 -41.45 -36.40 34.67
CA MET A 75 -41.94 -35.02 34.66
C MET A 75 -42.04 -34.49 36.08
N GLY A 76 -41.58 -33.26 36.28
CA GLY A 76 -41.66 -32.52 37.52
C GLY A 76 -42.57 -31.30 37.41
N VAL A 77 -42.64 -30.56 38.51
CA VAL A 77 -43.25 -29.23 38.59
C VAL A 77 -42.34 -28.28 39.34
N SER A 78 -42.32 -27.03 38.91
CA SER A 78 -41.71 -25.94 39.68
C SER A 78 -42.73 -24.86 40.02
N PHE A 79 -42.50 -24.19 41.15
CA PHE A 79 -43.34 -23.11 41.64
C PHE A 79 -42.52 -21.82 41.73
N ALA A 80 -43.03 -20.79 41.06
CA ALA A 80 -42.44 -19.46 40.98
C ALA A 80 -43.50 -18.38 41.24
N TRP A 81 -43.63 -17.93 42.49
CA TRP A 81 -44.45 -16.77 42.83
C TRP A 81 -43.69 -15.47 42.60
N PHE A 82 -44.36 -14.53 41.94
CA PHE A 82 -43.88 -13.17 41.71
C PHE A 82 -45.07 -12.21 41.72
N ASN A 83 -44.79 -10.93 41.97
CA ASN A 83 -45.79 -9.88 41.89
C ASN A 83 -45.72 -9.25 40.49
N SER A 84 -46.76 -9.45 39.67
CA SER A 84 -46.86 -8.93 38.28
C SER A 84 -46.66 -7.41 38.19
N ARG A 85 -47.03 -6.65 39.23
CA ARG A 85 -46.83 -5.18 39.30
C ARG A 85 -45.41 -4.75 39.64
N ARG A 86 -44.56 -5.68 40.05
CA ARG A 86 -43.13 -5.45 40.37
C ARG A 86 -42.21 -6.13 39.36
N VAL A 87 -42.77 -6.75 38.33
CA VAL A 87 -41.99 -7.18 37.18
C VAL A 87 -41.51 -5.92 36.48
N SER A 88 -40.20 -5.78 36.34
CA SER A 88 -39.60 -4.62 35.71
C SER A 88 -39.56 -4.84 34.21
N ASP A 89 -39.73 -3.74 33.48
CA ASP A 89 -39.49 -3.56 32.05
C ASP A 89 -38.08 -4.03 31.64
N ASN A 90 -37.12 -3.98 32.58
CA ASN A 90 -35.76 -4.49 32.39
C ASN A 90 -35.71 -6.02 32.21
N ASP A 91 -36.70 -6.75 32.71
CA ASP A 91 -36.86 -8.20 32.54
C ASP A 91 -37.74 -8.47 31.31
N TYR A 92 -37.36 -7.91 30.16
CA TYR A 92 -38.23 -7.67 29.00
C TYR A 92 -39.15 -8.84 28.63
N VAL A 93 -38.59 -10.05 28.40
CA VAL A 93 -39.37 -11.25 28.04
C VAL A 93 -40.34 -11.65 29.15
N PHE A 94 -39.89 -11.62 30.40
CA PHE A 94 -40.72 -11.97 31.55
C PHE A 94 -41.84 -10.93 31.75
N TYR A 95 -41.55 -9.66 31.49
CA TYR A 95 -42.52 -8.56 31.52
C TYR A 95 -43.57 -8.69 30.42
N GLN A 96 -43.18 -9.04 29.19
CA GLN A 96 -44.14 -9.26 28.09
C GLN A 96 -45.16 -10.36 28.42
N ILE A 97 -44.73 -11.43 29.08
CA ILE A 97 -45.58 -12.58 29.40
C ILE A 97 -46.41 -12.36 30.67
N TYR A 98 -45.84 -11.74 31.70
CA TYR A 98 -46.43 -11.69 33.05
C TYR A 98 -46.65 -10.29 33.63
N GLY A 99 -46.37 -9.23 32.88
CA GLY A 99 -46.60 -7.84 33.28
C GLY A 99 -48.06 -7.57 33.65
N ALA A 100 -48.28 -6.61 34.54
CA ALA A 100 -49.63 -6.25 34.97
C ALA A 100 -50.45 -5.67 33.79
N GLN A 101 -51.66 -6.19 33.58
CA GLN A 101 -52.60 -5.69 32.58
C GLN A 101 -53.55 -4.64 33.20
N ASP A 102 -54.06 -3.69 32.41
CA ASP A 102 -54.96 -2.62 32.89
C ASP A 102 -56.27 -3.13 33.53
N THR A 103 -56.60 -4.41 33.29
CA THR A 103 -57.78 -5.11 33.81
C THR A 103 -57.50 -5.96 35.06
N ASP A 104 -56.27 -5.99 35.57
CA ASP A 104 -55.91 -6.78 36.76
C ASP A 104 -56.59 -6.22 38.03
N ASP A 105 -57.49 -7.01 38.60
CA ASP A 105 -58.31 -6.68 39.76
C ASP A 105 -57.42 -6.22 40.96
N GLN A 106 -57.81 -5.13 41.62
CA GLN A 106 -57.01 -4.46 42.68
C GLN A 106 -56.82 -5.30 43.96
N THR A 107 -57.39 -6.51 44.00
CA THR A 107 -57.30 -7.46 45.11
C THR A 107 -56.59 -8.73 44.66
N GLN A 108 -55.26 -8.67 44.50
CA GLN A 108 -54.48 -9.90 44.38
C GLN A 108 -54.75 -10.78 45.62
N ALA A 109 -54.95 -12.08 45.39
CA ALA A 109 -55.10 -13.04 46.47
C ALA A 109 -53.91 -12.91 47.43
N LEU A 110 -54.18 -12.58 48.68
CA LEU A 110 -53.19 -12.43 49.77
C LEU A 110 -52.29 -13.67 49.95
N PHE A 111 -52.65 -14.81 49.35
CA PHE A 111 -51.94 -16.07 49.42
C PHE A 111 -51.84 -16.74 48.04
N PRO A 112 -50.62 -16.93 47.49
CA PRO A 112 -50.42 -17.53 46.17
C PRO A 112 -50.56 -19.06 46.14
N LEU A 113 -50.63 -19.67 47.32
CA LEU A 113 -50.85 -21.10 47.52
C LEU A 113 -52.18 -21.27 48.26
N GLN A 114 -53.00 -22.20 47.80
CA GLN A 114 -54.24 -22.61 48.46
C GLN A 114 -54.27 -24.14 48.58
N VAL A 115 -55.10 -24.66 49.46
CA VAL A 115 -55.32 -26.10 49.59
C VAL A 115 -56.75 -26.41 49.14
N GLN A 116 -56.89 -27.29 48.15
CA GLN A 116 -58.19 -27.77 47.68
C GLN A 116 -58.23 -29.29 47.79
N GLY A 117 -59.05 -29.80 48.71
CA GLY A 117 -59.04 -31.22 49.04
C GLY A 117 -57.72 -31.62 49.70
N MET A 118 -56.98 -32.53 49.04
CA MET A 118 -55.63 -32.96 49.47
C MET A 118 -54.51 -32.31 48.65
N ASP A 119 -54.84 -31.50 47.64
CA ASP A 119 -53.86 -30.92 46.73
C ASP A 119 -53.49 -29.49 47.15
N LEU A 120 -52.21 -29.16 47.01
CA LEU A 120 -51.73 -27.79 47.02
C LEU A 120 -51.93 -27.20 45.63
N ILE A 121 -52.68 -26.10 45.54
CA ILE A 121 -53.01 -25.44 44.27
C ILE A 121 -52.42 -24.03 44.22
N ALA A 122 -52.09 -23.58 43.02
CA ALA A 122 -51.71 -22.20 42.72
C ALA A 122 -52.23 -21.80 41.33
N GLN A 123 -52.26 -20.51 41.01
CA GLN A 123 -52.53 -20.08 39.63
C GLN A 123 -51.51 -20.71 38.68
N ALA A 124 -51.97 -21.22 37.54
CA ALA A 124 -51.16 -21.94 36.57
C ALA A 124 -49.96 -21.12 36.06
N LYS A 125 -50.06 -19.79 35.98
CA LYS A 125 -48.95 -18.89 35.68
C LYS A 125 -47.77 -18.93 36.69
N PHE A 126 -48.01 -19.41 37.91
CA PHE A 126 -46.97 -19.62 38.93
C PHE A 126 -46.44 -21.05 38.99
N VAL A 127 -47.05 -21.98 38.23
CA VAL A 127 -46.68 -23.40 38.22
C VAL A 127 -46.15 -23.75 36.83
N ARG A 128 -44.99 -24.38 36.74
CA ARG A 128 -44.38 -24.77 35.46
C ARG A 128 -44.21 -26.27 35.41
N ALA A 129 -44.40 -26.85 34.23
CA ALA A 129 -43.91 -28.21 34.00
C ALA A 129 -42.38 -28.14 33.92
N PHE A 130 -41.72 -29.05 34.64
CA PHE A 130 -40.29 -28.99 34.89
C PHE A 130 -39.65 -30.33 34.53
N THR A 131 -38.54 -30.30 33.82
CA THR A 131 -37.71 -31.49 33.56
C THR A 131 -36.24 -31.15 33.74
N VAL A 132 -35.41 -32.19 33.91
CA VAL A 132 -33.96 -32.06 33.74
C VAL A 132 -33.63 -31.54 32.32
N PRO A 133 -32.40 -31.05 32.05
CA PRO A 133 -32.02 -30.60 30.72
C PRO A 133 -32.42 -31.61 29.63
N GLN A 134 -32.98 -31.12 28.52
CA GLN A 134 -33.48 -32.01 27.47
C GLN A 134 -32.36 -32.74 26.72
N ILE A 135 -31.14 -32.20 26.78
CA ILE A 135 -29.97 -32.73 26.07
C ILE A 135 -28.82 -32.86 27.06
N SER A 136 -28.12 -33.99 27.02
CA SER A 136 -26.85 -34.14 27.75
C SER A 136 -25.70 -33.64 26.88
N TRP A 137 -24.98 -32.64 27.36
CA TRP A 137 -23.77 -32.10 26.74
C TRP A 137 -22.59 -32.96 27.14
N GLU A 138 -22.49 -34.11 26.47
CA GLU A 138 -21.39 -35.06 26.64
C GLU A 138 -20.05 -34.43 26.21
N PRO A 139 -18.92 -34.92 26.74
CA PRO A 139 -17.60 -34.52 26.22
C PRO A 139 -17.51 -34.77 24.71
N LEU A 140 -17.11 -33.75 23.96
CA LEU A 140 -16.88 -33.82 22.52
C LEU A 140 -15.40 -33.95 22.22
N TYR A 141 -15.05 -34.80 21.26
CA TYR A 141 -13.73 -34.78 20.67
C TYR A 141 -13.75 -33.93 19.39
N ASN A 142 -13.16 -32.74 19.44
CA ASN A 142 -12.95 -31.90 18.27
C ASN A 142 -11.85 -32.49 17.39
N LEU A 143 -12.14 -32.67 16.11
CA LEU A 143 -11.23 -33.23 15.11
C LEU A 143 -10.51 -32.15 14.28
N THR A 144 -10.96 -30.90 14.38
CA THR A 144 -10.44 -29.79 13.58
C THR A 144 -9.65 -28.84 14.47
N GLU A 145 -8.40 -28.57 14.11
CA GLU A 145 -7.58 -27.55 14.76
C GLU A 145 -8.21 -26.16 14.61
N PRO A 146 -8.07 -25.27 15.61
CA PRO A 146 -8.66 -23.94 15.55
C PRO A 146 -7.90 -23.03 14.57
N ASP A 147 -8.61 -22.45 13.59
CA ASP A 147 -8.07 -21.40 12.70
C ASP A 147 -7.77 -20.12 13.50
N LEU A 148 -8.62 -19.81 14.48
CA LEU A 148 -8.47 -18.67 15.39
C LEU A 148 -8.23 -19.13 16.84
N PRO A 149 -6.97 -19.35 17.25
CA PRO A 149 -6.64 -19.78 18.61
C PRO A 149 -7.25 -18.85 19.69
N GLY A 150 -8.02 -19.43 20.60
CA GLY A 150 -8.69 -18.71 21.68
C GLY A 150 -10.03 -18.06 21.31
N GLN A 151 -10.49 -18.21 20.06
CA GLN A 151 -11.84 -17.87 19.61
C GLN A 151 -12.57 -19.13 19.12
N ASP A 152 -11.87 -19.99 18.38
CA ASP A 152 -12.34 -21.31 17.98
C ASP A 152 -12.09 -22.38 19.05
N PRO A 153 -12.93 -23.43 19.10
CA PRO A 153 -12.78 -24.52 20.06
C PRO A 153 -11.42 -25.22 19.91
N PRO A 154 -10.75 -25.57 21.02
CA PRO A 154 -9.47 -26.25 20.95
C PRO A 154 -9.60 -27.65 20.34
N ASP A 155 -8.50 -28.14 19.78
CA ASP A 155 -8.39 -29.53 19.31
C ASP A 155 -8.48 -30.53 20.47
N GLY A 156 -9.02 -31.71 20.20
CA GLY A 156 -9.20 -32.77 21.18
C GLY A 156 -10.44 -32.61 22.06
N PHE A 157 -10.36 -33.01 23.33
CA PHE A 157 -11.53 -33.09 24.20
C PHE A 157 -12.01 -31.71 24.69
N ASN A 158 -13.24 -31.38 24.34
CA ASN A 158 -14.02 -30.26 24.86
C ASN A 158 -15.03 -30.76 25.89
N PHE A 159 -15.01 -30.14 27.07
CA PHE A 159 -15.93 -30.44 28.17
C PHE A 159 -16.87 -29.27 28.41
N TYR A 160 -17.96 -29.55 29.12
CA TYR A 160 -18.98 -28.57 29.46
C TYR A 160 -19.18 -28.54 30.99
N PRO A 161 -19.37 -27.38 31.61
CA PRO A 161 -19.53 -27.27 33.07
C PRO A 161 -20.89 -27.81 33.56
N ASN A 162 -21.89 -27.86 32.69
CA ASN A 162 -23.24 -28.38 32.91
C ASN A 162 -23.95 -28.52 31.56
N ASP A 163 -25.16 -29.09 31.56
CA ASP A 163 -25.99 -29.29 30.36
C ASP A 163 -26.89 -28.07 30.00
N GLY A 164 -26.59 -26.87 30.49
CA GLY A 164 -27.34 -25.64 30.17
C GLY A 164 -28.52 -25.31 31.08
N GLY A 165 -29.00 -26.28 31.86
CA GLY A 165 -30.03 -26.06 32.89
C GLY A 165 -31.38 -26.72 32.56
N PRO A 166 -32.28 -26.81 33.55
CA PRO A 166 -33.51 -27.59 33.41
C PRO A 166 -34.51 -26.93 32.48
N THR A 167 -35.35 -27.76 31.85
CA THR A 167 -36.39 -27.30 30.94
C THR A 167 -37.65 -26.91 31.69
N ARG A 168 -38.24 -25.78 31.27
CA ARG A 168 -39.45 -25.21 31.84
C ARG A 168 -40.48 -25.02 30.75
N LEU A 169 -41.67 -25.58 30.93
CA LEU A 169 -42.82 -25.29 30.08
C LEU A 169 -43.87 -24.57 30.92
N PHE A 170 -44.36 -23.45 30.39
CA PHE A 170 -45.17 -22.52 31.16
C PHE A 170 -46.16 -21.77 30.28
N ASN A 171 -47.15 -21.17 30.93
CA ASN A 171 -48.19 -20.35 30.34
C ASN A 171 -48.52 -19.17 31.27
N ASP A 172 -49.42 -18.29 30.83
CA ASP A 172 -49.92 -17.13 31.56
C ASP A 172 -51.32 -17.35 32.18
N ASN A 173 -51.82 -18.58 32.17
CA ASN A 173 -53.16 -18.92 32.66
C ASN A 173 -53.36 -18.53 34.15
N PRO A 174 -54.34 -17.66 34.48
CA PRO A 174 -54.60 -17.25 35.86
C PRO A 174 -55.41 -18.28 36.67
N LYS A 175 -55.95 -19.34 36.04
CA LYS A 175 -56.76 -20.35 36.73
C LYS A 175 -55.92 -21.21 37.67
N PRO A 176 -56.48 -21.66 38.81
CA PRO A 176 -55.75 -22.53 39.73
C PRO A 176 -55.54 -23.93 39.15
N VAL A 177 -54.35 -24.50 39.39
CA VAL A 177 -53.96 -25.87 39.05
C VAL A 177 -53.28 -26.53 40.27
N PRO A 178 -53.48 -27.82 40.52
CA PRO A 178 -52.65 -28.58 41.45
C PRO A 178 -51.17 -28.51 41.09
N ILE A 179 -50.30 -28.32 42.10
CA ILE A 179 -48.85 -28.33 41.95
C ILE A 179 -48.38 -29.79 41.87
N ALA A 180 -48.68 -30.43 40.75
CA ALA A 180 -48.31 -31.81 40.43
C ALA A 180 -48.09 -31.98 38.92
N PRO A 181 -47.21 -32.93 38.48
CA PRO A 181 -46.77 -33.01 37.08
C PRO A 181 -47.90 -33.27 36.09
N LEU A 182 -48.68 -34.34 36.29
CA LEU A 182 -49.76 -34.70 35.36
C LEU A 182 -50.84 -33.62 35.28
N PRO A 183 -51.38 -33.09 36.41
CA PRO A 183 -52.33 -31.99 36.35
C PRO A 183 -51.79 -30.74 35.63
N LYS A 184 -50.49 -30.42 35.77
CA LYS A 184 -49.90 -29.27 35.08
C LYS A 184 -49.75 -29.51 33.57
N ILE A 185 -49.41 -30.72 33.14
CA ILE A 185 -49.35 -31.06 31.71
C ILE A 185 -50.74 -31.02 31.07
N ASP A 186 -51.74 -31.62 31.74
CA ASP A 186 -53.13 -31.58 31.29
C ASP A 186 -53.62 -30.13 31.21
N GLU A 187 -53.32 -29.30 32.22
CA GLU A 187 -53.68 -27.88 32.20
C GLU A 187 -53.00 -27.11 31.08
N LEU A 188 -51.72 -27.38 30.79
CA LEU A 188 -51.00 -26.70 29.71
C LEU A 188 -51.65 -27.00 28.35
N LEU A 189 -52.00 -28.25 28.09
CA LEU A 189 -52.68 -28.69 26.87
C LEU A 189 -54.11 -28.12 26.78
N ASP A 190 -54.86 -28.21 27.87
CA ASP A 190 -56.22 -27.68 27.95
C ASP A 190 -56.24 -26.17 27.74
N TYR A 191 -55.29 -25.45 28.35
CA TYR A 191 -55.17 -24.00 28.15
C TYR A 191 -54.87 -23.68 26.69
N TYR A 192 -53.85 -24.31 26.11
CA TYR A 192 -53.47 -24.10 24.71
C TYR A 192 -54.65 -24.35 23.75
N HIS A 193 -55.36 -25.47 23.90
CA HIS A 193 -56.45 -25.81 22.98
C HIS A 193 -57.69 -24.91 23.15
N ASN A 194 -57.94 -24.38 24.34
CA ASN A 194 -59.15 -23.62 24.67
C ASN A 194 -58.98 -22.09 24.68
N ILE A 195 -57.76 -21.56 24.54
CA ILE A 195 -57.53 -20.12 24.36
C ILE A 195 -58.40 -19.58 23.21
N GLN A 196 -59.07 -18.46 23.46
CA GLN A 196 -59.90 -17.75 22.49
C GLN A 196 -59.23 -16.42 22.14
N GLY A 197 -58.78 -16.26 20.91
CA GLY A 197 -58.08 -15.05 20.45
C GLY A 197 -56.57 -15.03 20.77
N PRO A 198 -55.87 -13.93 20.44
CA PRO A 198 -54.41 -13.84 20.44
C PRO A 198 -53.76 -13.59 21.81
N ASN A 199 -54.55 -13.42 22.87
CA ASN A 199 -54.09 -12.90 24.16
C ASN A 199 -53.72 -14.00 25.18
N GLY A 200 -53.12 -15.11 24.74
CA GLY A 200 -52.68 -16.19 25.62
C GLY A 200 -51.29 -16.66 25.27
N PHE A 201 -50.46 -16.90 26.29
CA PHE A 201 -49.07 -17.30 26.14
C PHE A 201 -48.85 -18.76 26.56
N THR A 202 -48.15 -19.52 25.73
CA THR A 202 -47.57 -20.83 26.10
C THR A 202 -46.17 -20.90 25.48
N GLY A 203 -45.19 -21.40 26.22
CA GLY A 203 -43.82 -21.51 25.70
C GLY A 203 -42.93 -22.40 26.55
N ALA A 204 -41.68 -22.53 26.09
CA ALA A 204 -40.67 -23.28 26.81
C ALA A 204 -39.29 -22.63 26.78
N LEU A 205 -38.55 -22.85 27.87
CA LEU A 205 -37.12 -22.58 27.98
C LEU A 205 -36.40 -23.92 28.10
N PHE A 206 -35.48 -24.21 27.18
CA PHE A 206 -34.85 -25.52 27.06
C PHE A 206 -33.46 -25.46 26.43
N THR A 207 -32.82 -26.62 26.35
CA THR A 207 -31.47 -26.79 25.84
C THR A 207 -31.51 -27.55 24.54
N LEU A 208 -30.67 -27.14 23.59
CA LEU A 208 -30.33 -27.85 22.38
C LEU A 208 -28.93 -28.44 22.51
N PRO A 209 -28.46 -29.29 21.58
CA PRO A 209 -27.13 -29.87 21.64
C PRO A 209 -25.96 -28.89 21.90
N TYR A 210 -24.97 -29.38 22.63
CA TYR A 210 -23.61 -28.83 22.79
C TYR A 210 -23.47 -27.31 22.95
N GLY A 211 -24.12 -26.75 23.96
CA GLY A 211 -23.97 -25.34 24.31
C GLY A 211 -25.03 -24.42 23.71
N LEU A 212 -26.04 -24.97 23.01
CA LEU A 212 -27.18 -24.22 22.52
C LEU A 212 -28.28 -24.11 23.58
N LYS A 213 -28.70 -22.88 23.90
CA LYS A 213 -29.91 -22.63 24.70
C LYS A 213 -31.01 -22.08 23.81
N ALA A 214 -32.26 -22.47 24.09
CA ALA A 214 -33.40 -22.08 23.29
C ALA A 214 -34.58 -21.64 24.17
N PHE A 215 -35.26 -20.60 23.71
CA PHE A 215 -36.58 -20.19 24.18
C PHE A 215 -37.52 -20.22 22.98
N ALA A 216 -38.68 -20.86 23.10
CA ALA A 216 -39.65 -20.95 22.01
C ALA A 216 -41.06 -20.60 22.49
N GLU A 217 -41.77 -19.84 21.66
CA GLU A 217 -43.20 -19.63 21.82
C GLU A 217 -44.01 -20.74 21.15
N PHE A 218 -45.04 -21.18 21.86
CA PHE A 218 -46.03 -22.15 21.41
C PHE A 218 -47.42 -21.50 21.38
N ASN A 219 -47.49 -20.22 21.02
CA ASN A 219 -48.73 -19.45 21.08
C ASN A 219 -49.73 -19.91 20.01
N LYS A 220 -51.01 -19.89 20.36
CA LYS A 220 -52.12 -20.13 19.44
C LYS A 220 -52.70 -18.79 19.00
N HIS A 221 -53.14 -18.69 17.76
CA HIS A 221 -53.72 -17.49 17.17
C HIS A 221 -52.75 -16.30 17.13
N HIS A 222 -51.47 -16.55 16.84
CA HIS A 222 -50.51 -15.48 16.61
C HIS A 222 -50.98 -14.60 15.43
N PRO A 223 -50.90 -13.26 15.52
CA PRO A 223 -51.40 -12.37 14.47
C PRO A 223 -50.74 -12.60 13.10
N ASP A 224 -49.43 -12.87 13.09
CA ASP A 224 -48.63 -12.97 11.86
C ASP A 224 -48.23 -14.40 11.46
N TRP A 225 -48.50 -15.40 12.29
CA TRP A 225 -47.98 -16.78 12.10
C TRP A 225 -49.07 -17.83 12.30
N ALA A 226 -48.91 -18.98 11.63
CA ALA A 226 -49.81 -20.11 11.80
C ALA A 226 -49.76 -20.68 13.24
N ASP A 227 -50.82 -21.39 13.64
CA ASP A 227 -50.87 -22.06 14.94
C ASP A 227 -49.78 -23.12 15.07
N VAL A 228 -49.11 -23.15 16.22
CA VAL A 228 -48.15 -24.18 16.61
C VAL A 228 -48.87 -25.53 16.83
N GLY A 229 -48.28 -26.65 16.44
CA GLY A 229 -48.79 -27.95 16.86
C GLY A 229 -48.39 -28.21 18.31
N LEU A 230 -49.34 -28.49 19.21
CA LEU A 230 -49.03 -28.90 20.59
C LEU A 230 -49.94 -30.06 21.00
N GLY A 231 -49.34 -31.15 21.47
CA GLY A 231 -50.08 -32.35 21.86
C GLY A 231 -49.22 -33.42 22.52
N LEU A 232 -49.80 -34.59 22.78
CA LEU A 232 -49.08 -35.74 23.34
C LEU A 232 -48.68 -36.73 22.27
N ASN A 233 -47.39 -37.06 22.19
CA ASN A 233 -46.89 -38.22 21.45
C ASN A 233 -46.90 -39.45 22.37
N GLN A 234 -48.10 -39.93 22.70
CA GLN A 234 -48.30 -41.04 23.61
C GLN A 234 -49.22 -42.11 22.99
N ALA A 235 -48.62 -43.07 22.28
CA ALA A 235 -49.38 -44.18 21.69
C ALA A 235 -50.06 -45.04 22.76
N SER A 236 -51.30 -45.48 22.50
CA SER A 236 -52.00 -46.43 23.34
C SER A 236 -52.05 -47.81 22.69
N PHE A 237 -51.95 -48.85 23.52
CA PHE A 237 -51.96 -50.24 23.09
C PHE A 237 -52.97 -51.04 23.92
N ARG A 238 -53.48 -52.14 23.35
CA ARG A 238 -54.39 -53.09 24.03
C ARG A 238 -55.57 -52.39 24.71
N GLU A 239 -56.39 -51.69 23.93
CA GLU A 239 -57.60 -51.00 24.43
C GLU A 239 -57.32 -50.01 25.57
N ASN A 240 -56.27 -49.18 25.43
CA ASN A 240 -55.83 -48.19 26.43
C ASN A 240 -55.31 -48.76 27.77
N THR A 241 -55.09 -50.07 27.88
CA THR A 241 -54.51 -50.67 29.10
C THR A 241 -53.00 -50.42 29.23
N LEU A 242 -52.31 -50.15 28.12
CA LEU A 242 -50.91 -49.74 28.09
C LEU A 242 -50.79 -48.41 27.33
N LYS A 243 -50.06 -47.46 27.91
CA LYS A 243 -49.72 -46.18 27.27
C LYS A 243 -48.20 -46.10 27.09
N GLY A 244 -47.76 -45.47 26.01
CA GLY A 244 -46.36 -45.06 25.83
C GLY A 244 -45.93 -44.07 26.92
N GLY A 245 -44.63 -43.76 26.98
CA GLY A 245 -44.14 -42.73 27.89
C GLY A 245 -44.69 -41.35 27.55
N LEU A 246 -44.88 -40.49 28.55
CA LEU A 246 -45.34 -39.12 28.41
C LEU A 246 -44.30 -38.29 27.63
N GLN A 247 -44.71 -37.85 26.45
CA GLN A 247 -43.93 -36.97 25.59
C GLN A 247 -44.83 -35.86 25.07
N LEU A 248 -44.45 -34.62 25.33
CA LEU A 248 -45.15 -33.45 24.82
C LEU A 248 -44.52 -33.07 23.48
N GLN A 249 -45.23 -33.34 22.40
CA GLN A 249 -44.83 -33.01 21.04
C GLN A 249 -45.22 -31.56 20.75
N VAL A 250 -44.27 -30.83 20.17
CA VAL A 250 -44.48 -29.49 19.64
C VAL A 250 -43.99 -29.44 18.20
N ASP A 251 -44.86 -29.01 17.28
CA ASP A 251 -44.57 -28.84 15.86
C ASP A 251 -44.54 -27.35 15.52
N ALA A 252 -43.48 -26.89 14.86
CA ALA A 252 -43.30 -25.50 14.52
C ALA A 252 -44.28 -25.02 13.43
N PRO A 253 -44.64 -23.73 13.44
CA PRO A 253 -45.48 -23.17 12.38
C PRO A 253 -44.69 -23.11 11.07
N SER A 254 -45.39 -23.31 9.95
CA SER A 254 -44.81 -23.21 8.62
C SER A 254 -44.23 -21.82 8.38
N ARG A 255 -43.04 -21.76 7.79
CA ARG A 255 -42.41 -20.51 7.33
C ARG A 255 -42.50 -20.40 5.81
N TYR A 256 -42.31 -19.18 5.34
CA TYR A 256 -42.25 -18.91 3.92
C TYR A 256 -40.82 -19.10 3.42
N SER A 257 -40.67 -19.76 2.27
CA SER A 257 -39.39 -20.10 1.60
C SER A 257 -38.34 -20.86 2.38
N GLU A 258 -38.64 -21.26 3.62
CA GLU A 258 -37.73 -21.98 4.51
C GLU A 258 -38.52 -23.05 5.29
N SER A 259 -37.80 -23.97 5.94
CA SER A 259 -38.43 -24.97 6.82
C SER A 259 -39.17 -24.33 8.00
N ALA A 260 -40.13 -25.06 8.57
CA ALA A 260 -40.87 -24.63 9.76
C ALA A 260 -39.92 -24.33 10.93
N MET A 261 -40.21 -23.28 11.70
CA MET A 261 -39.37 -22.86 12.83
C MET A 261 -40.17 -22.11 13.90
N PHE A 262 -39.74 -22.19 15.16
CA PHE A 262 -40.40 -21.49 16.26
C PHE A 262 -39.98 -20.02 16.36
N ILE A 263 -40.91 -19.18 16.79
CA ILE A 263 -40.62 -17.83 17.29
C ILE A 263 -39.90 -17.97 18.62
N GLY A 264 -38.91 -17.12 18.89
CA GLY A 264 -38.12 -17.22 20.11
C GLY A 264 -36.66 -16.85 19.93
N GLY A 265 -35.77 -17.50 20.67
CA GLY A 265 -34.35 -17.20 20.61
C GLY A 265 -33.49 -18.44 20.79
N THR A 266 -32.45 -18.61 19.97
CA THR A 266 -31.42 -19.63 20.14
C THR A 266 -30.05 -18.99 20.27
N LEU A 267 -29.31 -19.33 21.32
CA LEU A 267 -27.96 -18.84 21.56
C LEU A 267 -26.97 -19.99 21.69
N GLN A 268 -25.91 -19.96 20.89
CA GLN A 268 -24.69 -20.72 21.13
C GLN A 268 -23.84 -20.02 22.19
N LEU A 269 -23.58 -20.72 23.30
CA LEU A 269 -22.72 -20.24 24.38
C LEU A 269 -21.23 -20.49 24.11
N ASN A 270 -20.39 -19.64 24.69
CA ASN A 270 -18.93 -19.82 24.83
C ASN A 270 -18.60 -20.55 26.13
N ASN A 271 -19.07 -21.80 26.25
CA ASN A 271 -19.08 -22.56 27.50
C ASN A 271 -18.12 -23.75 27.54
N ILE A 272 -17.17 -23.84 26.60
CA ILE A 272 -16.19 -24.92 26.60
C ILE A 272 -15.20 -24.74 27.76
N VAL A 273 -14.92 -25.85 28.44
CA VAL A 273 -13.89 -25.95 29.47
C VAL A 273 -12.93 -27.09 29.15
N LEU A 274 -11.68 -26.96 29.62
CA LEU A 274 -10.70 -28.05 29.61
C LEU A 274 -11.05 -29.11 30.66
N PHE A 275 -10.40 -30.27 30.61
CA PHE A 275 -10.63 -31.37 31.56
C PHE A 275 -10.50 -30.96 33.04
N ASN A 276 -9.64 -29.98 33.34
CA ASN A 276 -9.44 -29.45 34.69
C ASN A 276 -10.48 -28.37 35.10
N GLY A 277 -11.47 -28.09 34.24
CA GLY A 277 -12.50 -27.08 34.45
C GLY A 277 -12.08 -25.65 34.07
N THR A 278 -10.90 -25.44 33.48
CA THR A 278 -10.46 -24.10 33.05
C THR A 278 -11.30 -23.63 31.85
N PRO A 279 -11.92 -22.44 31.89
CA PRO A 279 -12.70 -21.92 30.76
C PRO A 279 -11.80 -21.53 29.59
N THR A 280 -12.20 -21.93 28.39
CA THR A 280 -11.54 -21.50 27.14
C THR A 280 -12.14 -20.19 26.61
N ASN A 281 -13.39 -19.88 27.01
CA ASN A 281 -14.22 -18.80 26.46
C ASN A 281 -14.52 -18.96 24.95
N THR A 282 -14.62 -20.21 24.49
CA THR A 282 -14.93 -20.56 23.10
C THR A 282 -16.23 -21.38 23.05
N GLY A 283 -16.95 -21.29 21.93
CA GLY A 283 -18.20 -22.02 21.70
C GLY A 283 -18.03 -23.21 20.76
N THR A 284 -18.99 -24.13 20.79
CA THR A 284 -18.94 -25.36 19.98
C THR A 284 -18.99 -25.07 18.47
N LEU A 285 -19.73 -24.05 18.04
CA LEU A 285 -19.81 -23.70 16.61
C LEU A 285 -18.55 -23.02 16.08
N GLY A 286 -17.62 -22.56 16.93
CA GLY A 286 -16.53 -21.68 16.51
C GLY A 286 -17.00 -20.25 16.27
N TYR A 287 -16.05 -19.33 16.11
CA TYR A 287 -16.31 -17.89 16.16
C TYR A 287 -17.23 -17.40 15.04
N SER A 288 -16.84 -17.62 13.78
CA SER A 288 -17.55 -17.08 12.62
C SER A 288 -18.94 -17.68 12.42
N VAL A 289 -19.09 -18.99 12.65
CA VAL A 289 -20.40 -19.66 12.55
C VAL A 289 -21.31 -19.23 13.70
N ALA A 290 -20.80 -19.13 14.93
CA ALA A 290 -21.59 -18.63 16.05
C ALA A 290 -21.99 -17.16 15.87
N ASP A 291 -21.15 -16.30 15.29
CA ASP A 291 -21.49 -14.89 15.02
C ASP A 291 -22.69 -14.80 14.05
N ILE A 292 -22.64 -15.51 12.92
CA ILE A 292 -23.75 -15.56 11.96
C ILE A 292 -25.01 -16.17 12.61
N PHE A 293 -24.87 -17.34 13.25
CA PHE A 293 -25.99 -18.08 13.83
C PHE A 293 -26.69 -17.30 14.94
N ASN A 294 -25.93 -16.74 15.88
CA ASN A 294 -26.48 -16.00 17.01
C ASN A 294 -27.11 -14.67 16.56
N ARG A 295 -26.52 -13.97 15.58
CA ARG A 295 -27.13 -12.75 15.01
C ARG A 295 -28.44 -13.04 14.30
N GLU A 296 -28.58 -14.20 13.68
CA GLU A 296 -29.82 -14.60 13.02
C GLU A 296 -30.90 -15.07 14.01
N PHE A 297 -30.52 -15.85 15.02
CA PHE A 297 -31.48 -16.59 15.85
C PHE A 297 -31.64 -16.12 17.29
N PHE A 298 -30.78 -15.25 17.82
CA PHE A 298 -30.84 -14.89 19.24
C PHE A 298 -31.46 -13.51 19.52
N PHE A 299 -31.00 -12.46 18.87
CA PHE A 299 -31.18 -11.10 19.39
C PHE A 299 -31.78 -10.11 18.41
N ASP A 300 -32.91 -9.50 18.80
CA ASP A 300 -33.40 -8.22 18.30
C ASP A 300 -33.40 -7.19 19.46
N TYR A 301 -33.18 -5.90 19.17
CA TYR A 301 -33.00 -4.87 20.21
C TYR A 301 -34.19 -4.74 21.20
N ASN A 302 -35.36 -5.26 20.82
CA ASN A 302 -36.60 -5.26 21.60
C ASN A 302 -37.05 -6.68 21.97
N GLY A 303 -36.15 -7.63 22.26
CA GLY A 303 -36.51 -8.96 22.75
C GLY A 303 -35.88 -10.11 21.97
N TYR A 304 -36.59 -11.23 21.88
CA TYR A 304 -36.19 -12.38 21.07
C TYR A 304 -36.73 -12.23 19.64
N SER A 305 -36.13 -12.97 18.70
CA SER A 305 -36.35 -12.83 17.26
C SER A 305 -37.59 -13.61 16.78
N ASP A 306 -38.34 -13.11 15.78
CA ASP A 306 -39.36 -13.97 15.14
C ASP A 306 -38.72 -15.11 14.32
N ARG A 307 -37.45 -14.93 13.93
CA ARG A 307 -36.56 -16.00 13.45
C ARG A 307 -35.85 -16.58 14.67
N GLY A 308 -36.57 -17.40 15.42
CA GLY A 308 -36.12 -17.87 16.72
C GLY A 308 -35.39 -19.20 16.66
N VAL A 309 -36.12 -20.27 16.97
CA VAL A 309 -35.53 -21.60 17.14
C VAL A 309 -35.63 -22.38 15.83
N PRO A 310 -34.50 -22.70 15.15
CA PRO A 310 -34.50 -23.39 13.86
C PRO A 310 -34.75 -24.90 14.06
N LEU A 311 -35.96 -25.21 14.51
CA LEU A 311 -36.50 -26.55 14.78
C LEU A 311 -37.89 -26.68 14.16
N GLU A 312 -38.11 -27.75 13.40
CA GLU A 312 -39.41 -28.09 12.85
C GLU A 312 -40.30 -28.80 13.89
N ARG A 313 -39.70 -29.55 14.81
CA ARG A 313 -40.39 -30.32 15.84
C ARG A 313 -39.48 -30.67 17.01
N ILE A 314 -40.05 -30.72 18.22
CA ILE A 314 -39.42 -31.28 19.42
C ILE A 314 -40.44 -32.06 20.26
N ASP A 315 -40.04 -33.24 20.76
CA ASP A 315 -40.81 -34.03 21.71
C ASP A 315 -40.15 -33.96 23.09
N PHE A 316 -40.72 -33.17 24.01
CA PHE A 316 -40.22 -33.01 25.37
C PHE A 316 -40.54 -34.22 26.25
N SER A 317 -39.56 -34.69 27.01
CA SER A 317 -39.74 -35.80 27.94
C SER A 317 -38.93 -35.63 29.22
N GLY A 318 -39.36 -36.24 30.32
CA GLY A 318 -38.58 -36.34 31.55
C GLY A 318 -37.30 -37.19 31.40
N TYR A 319 -37.21 -37.99 30.33
CA TYR A 319 -36.03 -38.79 29.99
C TYR A 319 -35.11 -38.12 28.94
N GLY A 320 -35.37 -36.86 28.57
CA GLY A 320 -34.67 -36.14 27.50
C GLY A 320 -35.42 -36.13 26.17
N ALA A 321 -35.19 -35.11 25.33
CA ALA A 321 -35.99 -34.85 24.14
C ALA A 321 -35.73 -35.85 23.01
N ASN A 322 -36.73 -36.04 22.15
CA ASN A 322 -36.51 -36.56 20.79
C ASN A 322 -36.66 -35.41 19.80
N ILE A 323 -35.68 -35.25 18.90
CA ILE A 323 -35.65 -34.20 17.89
C ILE A 323 -35.22 -34.86 16.58
N PHE A 324 -36.01 -34.65 15.53
CA PHE A 324 -35.70 -35.07 14.17
C PHE A 324 -36.07 -33.92 13.25
N SER A 325 -35.21 -32.89 13.27
CA SER A 325 -35.45 -31.62 12.59
C SER A 325 -34.34 -31.35 11.60
N ASN A 326 -34.69 -30.92 10.40
CA ASN A 326 -33.77 -30.53 9.35
C ASN A 326 -34.21 -29.18 8.76
N TRP A 327 -34.00 -28.12 9.56
CA TRP A 327 -34.36 -26.78 9.12
C TRP A 327 -33.41 -26.33 8.00
N GLU A 328 -33.97 -25.85 6.90
CA GLU A 328 -33.23 -25.40 5.72
C GLU A 328 -33.72 -24.01 5.25
N ASN A 329 -32.77 -23.19 4.83
CA ASN A 329 -32.99 -21.93 4.14
C ASN A 329 -32.32 -21.96 2.75
N PRO A 330 -33.08 -22.26 1.69
CA PRO A 330 -32.60 -22.26 0.31
C PRO A 330 -32.13 -20.88 -0.21
N GLU A 331 -32.55 -19.79 0.43
CA GLU A 331 -32.26 -18.40 0.02
C GLU A 331 -31.06 -17.80 0.78
N ALA A 332 -30.37 -18.59 1.61
CA ALA A 332 -29.17 -18.15 2.33
C ALA A 332 -28.00 -17.88 1.36
N GLU A 333 -27.59 -16.61 1.25
CA GLU A 333 -26.51 -16.18 0.34
C GLU A 333 -25.39 -15.37 1.00
N PHE A 334 -25.71 -14.50 1.97
CA PHE A 334 -24.74 -13.60 2.65
C PHE A 334 -24.92 -13.71 4.16
N ALA A 335 -23.86 -14.07 4.89
CA ALA A 335 -23.85 -14.15 6.35
C ALA A 335 -25.16 -14.71 6.94
N ALA A 336 -25.61 -15.85 6.42
CA ALA A 336 -26.89 -16.46 6.76
C ALA A 336 -26.75 -17.96 7.00
N THR A 337 -27.55 -18.49 7.92
CA THR A 337 -27.62 -19.93 8.19
C THR A 337 -28.45 -20.58 7.09
N SER A 338 -27.86 -21.56 6.39
CA SER A 338 -28.54 -22.32 5.33
C SER A 338 -29.15 -23.63 5.84
N GLN A 339 -28.61 -24.20 6.92
CA GLN A 339 -29.13 -25.43 7.50
C GLN A 339 -28.86 -25.49 9.01
N ALA A 340 -29.86 -25.96 9.75
CA ALA A 340 -29.74 -26.37 11.14
C ALA A 340 -30.47 -27.70 11.34
N ARG A 341 -29.68 -28.77 11.50
CA ARG A 341 -30.19 -30.13 11.66
C ARG A 341 -29.86 -30.64 13.05
N PHE A 342 -30.85 -31.25 13.69
CA PHE A 342 -30.71 -31.89 14.98
C PHE A 342 -31.38 -33.26 14.96
N ASP A 343 -30.58 -34.31 15.10
CA ASP A 343 -31.03 -35.69 15.31
C ASP A 343 -30.68 -36.11 16.73
N VAL A 344 -31.68 -36.13 17.60
CA VAL A 344 -31.56 -36.42 19.03
C VAL A 344 -32.52 -37.52 19.40
N PHE A 345 -32.02 -38.53 20.10
CA PHE A 345 -32.84 -39.59 20.66
C PHE A 345 -32.67 -39.65 22.17
N ARG A 346 -33.77 -39.44 22.91
CA ARG A 346 -33.81 -39.42 24.39
C ARG A 346 -32.69 -38.59 25.01
N GLY A 347 -32.59 -37.34 24.57
CA GLY A 347 -31.62 -36.36 25.05
C GLY A 347 -30.16 -36.61 24.66
N ARG A 348 -29.88 -37.58 23.79
CA ARG A 348 -28.53 -37.84 23.30
C ARG A 348 -28.42 -37.50 21.82
N THR A 349 -27.56 -36.53 21.49
CA THR A 349 -27.32 -36.09 20.10
C THR A 349 -26.64 -37.18 19.27
N ALA A 350 -27.32 -37.67 18.24
CA ALA A 350 -26.75 -38.60 17.27
C ALA A 350 -26.03 -37.83 16.15
N HIS A 351 -26.64 -36.76 15.69
CA HIS A 351 -26.12 -35.92 14.61
C HIS A 351 -26.60 -34.48 14.77
N GLU A 352 -25.73 -33.52 14.53
CA GLU A 352 -26.04 -32.09 14.44
C GLU A 352 -25.26 -31.51 13.25
N VAL A 353 -25.93 -30.66 12.47
CA VAL A 353 -25.31 -29.92 11.37
C VAL A 353 -25.76 -28.48 11.45
N ILE A 354 -24.82 -27.55 11.63
CA ILE A 354 -25.06 -26.12 11.45
C ILE A 354 -24.24 -25.68 10.26
N GLN A 355 -24.90 -25.14 9.23
CA GLN A 355 -24.27 -24.66 8.01
C GLN A 355 -24.60 -23.19 7.79
N VAL A 356 -23.58 -22.40 7.48
CA VAL A 356 -23.70 -20.98 7.15
C VAL A 356 -23.11 -20.71 5.77
N LYS A 357 -23.69 -19.74 5.07
CA LYS A 357 -23.26 -19.27 3.73
C LYS A 357 -22.87 -17.81 3.77
N SER A 358 -21.86 -17.46 2.98
CA SER A 358 -21.38 -16.10 2.84
C SER A 358 -20.62 -15.86 1.52
N VAL A 359 -19.99 -14.70 1.38
CA VAL A 359 -19.19 -14.29 0.23
C VAL A 359 -17.80 -13.78 0.67
N VAL A 360 -16.78 -14.01 -0.17
CA VAL A 360 -15.43 -13.47 0.00
C VAL A 360 -15.18 -12.28 -0.93
N TYR A 361 -14.81 -11.15 -0.36
CA TYR A 361 -14.35 -9.93 -1.03
C TYR A 361 -12.85 -10.03 -1.35
N PRO A 362 -12.36 -9.43 -2.44
CA PRO A 362 -13.07 -8.60 -3.42
C PRO A 362 -13.70 -9.38 -4.59
N TRP A 363 -13.52 -10.71 -4.63
CA TRP A 363 -13.76 -11.52 -5.84
C TRP A 363 -15.21 -12.02 -6.01
N GLY A 364 -16.05 -11.92 -4.98
CA GLY A 364 -17.43 -12.42 -5.04
C GLY A 364 -17.53 -13.94 -4.99
N ILE A 365 -16.65 -14.60 -4.23
CA ILE A 365 -16.64 -16.07 -4.10
C ILE A 365 -17.71 -16.48 -3.10
N ARG A 366 -18.69 -17.28 -3.52
CA ARG A 366 -19.68 -17.87 -2.60
C ARG A 366 -19.03 -18.97 -1.79
N VAL A 367 -19.20 -18.93 -0.48
CA VAL A 367 -18.57 -19.85 0.46
C VAL A 367 -19.57 -20.40 1.46
N VAL A 368 -19.31 -21.62 1.92
CA VAL A 368 -20.08 -22.33 2.93
C VAL A 368 -19.14 -22.86 4.01
N ARG A 369 -19.55 -22.77 5.28
CA ARG A 369 -18.85 -23.41 6.41
C ARG A 369 -19.85 -24.24 7.19
N THR A 370 -19.49 -25.49 7.46
CA THR A 370 -20.38 -26.46 8.11
C THR A 370 -19.72 -27.02 9.36
N ILE A 371 -20.43 -26.93 10.48
CA ILE A 371 -20.08 -27.61 11.72
C ILE A 371 -20.93 -28.87 11.79
N VAL A 372 -20.26 -30.01 11.87
CA VAL A 372 -20.90 -31.33 11.99
C VAL A 372 -20.51 -31.93 13.33
N ILE A 373 -21.51 -32.33 14.11
CA ILE A 373 -21.30 -33.09 15.32
C ILE A 373 -21.99 -34.44 15.16
N PHE A 374 -21.25 -35.53 15.36
CA PHE A 374 -21.77 -36.86 15.11
C PHE A 374 -21.31 -37.85 16.18
N ARG A 375 -22.16 -38.82 16.49
CA ARG A 375 -21.82 -39.91 17.39
C ARG A 375 -21.33 -41.13 16.61
N ALA A 376 -20.17 -41.66 16.98
CA ALA A 376 -19.65 -42.91 16.42
C ALA A 376 -20.19 -44.15 17.17
N GLY A 377 -19.97 -45.35 16.60
CA GLY A 377 -20.36 -46.62 17.23
C GLY A 377 -19.69 -46.90 18.60
N SER A 378 -18.62 -46.17 18.94
CA SER A 378 -17.98 -46.18 20.26
C SER A 378 -18.81 -45.45 21.34
N GLY A 379 -19.81 -44.67 20.96
CA GLY A 379 -20.64 -43.86 21.84
C GLY A 379 -20.12 -42.44 22.08
N TYR A 380 -18.90 -42.12 21.64
CA TYR A 380 -18.33 -40.76 21.73
C TYR A 380 -18.90 -39.83 20.65
N GLY A 381 -19.08 -38.56 21.01
CA GLY A 381 -19.39 -37.48 20.09
C GLY A 381 -18.12 -36.84 19.53
N TYR A 382 -18.14 -36.55 18.24
CA TYR A 382 -17.05 -35.89 17.51
C TYR A 382 -17.56 -34.60 16.88
N ARG A 383 -16.76 -33.53 16.96
CA ARG A 383 -16.98 -32.30 16.21
C ARG A 383 -16.03 -32.26 15.02
N TYR A 384 -16.55 -31.89 13.86
CA TYR A 384 -15.78 -31.60 12.67
C TYR A 384 -16.25 -30.26 12.07
N ASP A 385 -15.31 -29.38 11.81
CA ASP A 385 -15.50 -28.12 11.11
C ASP A 385 -14.86 -28.23 9.73
N THR A 386 -15.62 -27.91 8.68
CA THR A 386 -15.13 -27.97 7.31
C THR A 386 -14.15 -26.83 6.98
N GLY A 387 -14.08 -25.80 7.81
CA GLY A 387 -13.57 -24.49 7.38
C GLY A 387 -14.46 -23.89 6.28
N TRP A 388 -14.06 -22.75 5.73
CA TRP A 388 -14.74 -22.15 4.59
C TRP A 388 -14.44 -22.94 3.29
N GLN A 389 -15.50 -23.34 2.60
CA GLN A 389 -15.43 -24.08 1.33
C GLN A 389 -16.09 -23.24 0.22
N ALA A 390 -15.47 -23.15 -0.94
CA ALA A 390 -16.03 -22.42 -2.07
C ALA A 390 -17.17 -23.20 -2.74
N GLU A 391 -18.32 -22.55 -2.93
CA GLU A 391 -19.46 -23.05 -3.73
C GLU A 391 -19.43 -22.52 -5.17
N SER A 392 -18.72 -21.40 -5.42
CA SER A 392 -18.61 -20.78 -6.74
C SER A 392 -17.18 -20.29 -7.03
N PRO A 393 -16.82 -20.05 -8.30
CA PRO A 393 -15.70 -19.19 -8.62
C PRO A 393 -15.97 -17.73 -8.17
N GLY A 394 -14.91 -16.92 -8.11
CA GLY A 394 -15.00 -15.48 -7.87
C GLY A 394 -15.00 -14.71 -9.19
N LEU A 395 -16.17 -14.36 -9.69
CA LEU A 395 -16.38 -13.65 -10.96
C LEU A 395 -16.92 -12.23 -10.73
N TYR A 396 -16.52 -11.61 -9.62
CA TYR A 396 -16.97 -10.29 -9.17
C TYR A 396 -18.49 -10.17 -9.02
N ASP A 397 -19.22 -11.27 -8.83
CA ASP A 397 -20.68 -11.28 -8.78
C ASP A 397 -21.22 -11.24 -7.34
N PHE A 398 -21.68 -10.06 -6.94
CA PHE A 398 -22.38 -9.82 -5.67
C PHE A 398 -23.89 -9.59 -5.88
N SER A 399 -24.44 -10.00 -7.03
CA SER A 399 -25.90 -10.03 -7.21
C SER A 399 -26.56 -10.99 -6.22
N TYR A 400 -27.79 -10.71 -5.83
CA TYR A 400 -28.46 -11.44 -4.76
C TYR A 400 -29.97 -11.47 -4.95
N ASN A 401 -30.65 -12.46 -4.38
CA ASN A 401 -32.09 -12.60 -4.51
C ASN A 401 -32.82 -12.06 -3.27
N VAL A 402 -33.91 -11.33 -3.49
CA VAL A 402 -34.74 -10.77 -2.42
C VAL A 402 -36.22 -11.02 -2.67
N LYS A 403 -37.03 -11.05 -1.61
CA LYS A 403 -38.48 -11.13 -1.72
C LYS A 403 -39.16 -9.97 -1.03
N THR A 404 -40.18 -9.39 -1.63
CA THR A 404 -40.92 -8.24 -1.06
C THR A 404 -42.26 -8.65 -0.42
N THR A 405 -42.79 -9.82 -0.80
CA THR A 405 -44.06 -10.36 -0.31
C THR A 405 -43.99 -11.89 -0.12
N LEU A 406 -44.81 -12.43 0.78
CA LEU A 406 -44.90 -13.87 1.10
C LEU A 406 -45.43 -14.76 -0.04
N ALA A 407 -45.88 -14.20 -1.15
CA ALA A 407 -46.38 -14.99 -2.29
C ALA A 407 -45.66 -14.66 -3.60
N GLY A 408 -44.67 -13.74 -3.55
CA GLY A 408 -43.97 -13.26 -4.73
C GLY A 408 -42.73 -14.09 -5.07
N ASP A 409 -42.41 -14.17 -6.35
CA ASP A 409 -41.16 -14.77 -6.80
C ASP A 409 -39.94 -13.94 -6.31
N PRO A 410 -38.78 -14.57 -6.05
CA PRO A 410 -37.55 -13.86 -5.75
C PRO A 410 -37.20 -12.88 -6.87
N ILE A 411 -36.84 -11.65 -6.48
CA ILE A 411 -36.37 -10.58 -7.35
C ILE A 411 -34.85 -10.57 -7.27
N LYS A 412 -34.18 -10.72 -8.41
CA LYS A 412 -32.72 -10.62 -8.49
C LYS A 412 -32.29 -9.15 -8.44
N GLN A 413 -31.55 -8.77 -7.40
CA GLN A 413 -30.86 -7.50 -7.29
C GLN A 413 -29.57 -7.52 -8.11
N PRO A 414 -29.26 -6.45 -8.85
CA PRO A 414 -28.02 -6.35 -9.59
C PRO A 414 -26.82 -6.28 -8.64
N ASN A 415 -25.63 -6.52 -9.19
CA ASN A 415 -24.38 -6.32 -8.45
C ASN A 415 -24.28 -4.85 -7.99
N PRO A 416 -24.12 -4.57 -6.69
CA PRO A 416 -24.00 -3.20 -6.20
C PRO A 416 -22.68 -2.52 -6.57
N PHE A 417 -21.66 -3.30 -6.96
CA PHE A 417 -20.33 -2.82 -7.26
C PHE A 417 -20.09 -2.72 -8.77
N GLU A 418 -19.40 -1.66 -9.18
CA GLU A 418 -18.91 -1.50 -10.54
C GLU A 418 -17.44 -1.92 -10.61
N PHE A 419 -17.18 -3.08 -11.21
CA PHE A 419 -15.83 -3.59 -11.40
C PHE A 419 -15.32 -3.29 -12.81
N HIS A 420 -14.06 -2.90 -12.92
CA HIS A 420 -13.28 -2.88 -14.15
C HIS A 420 -12.25 -4.00 -14.08
N SER A 421 -12.62 -5.17 -14.59
CA SER A 421 -11.84 -6.40 -14.39
C SER A 421 -10.54 -6.44 -15.22
N GLY A 422 -10.42 -5.59 -16.24
CA GLY A 422 -9.26 -5.47 -17.11
C GLY A 422 -8.77 -6.83 -17.63
N LEU A 423 -7.52 -7.19 -17.32
CA LEU A 423 -6.93 -8.46 -17.73
C LEU A 423 -7.41 -9.66 -16.92
N ILE A 424 -7.99 -9.46 -15.74
CA ILE A 424 -8.33 -10.52 -14.78
C ILE A 424 -9.82 -10.80 -14.86
N LYS A 425 -10.23 -11.94 -15.42
CA LYS A 425 -11.66 -12.30 -15.53
C LYS A 425 -12.27 -12.75 -14.21
N GLY A 426 -11.45 -13.32 -13.32
CA GLY A 426 -11.87 -13.79 -12.01
C GLY A 426 -10.94 -14.88 -11.48
N VAL A 427 -11.37 -15.53 -10.41
CA VAL A 427 -10.61 -16.60 -9.74
C VAL A 427 -11.43 -17.89 -9.71
N HIS A 428 -10.76 -19.01 -10.01
CA HIS A 428 -11.35 -20.35 -10.11
C HIS A 428 -10.62 -21.33 -9.20
N ASN A 429 -11.21 -22.52 -8.99
CA ASN A 429 -10.66 -23.58 -8.13
C ASN A 429 -10.22 -23.06 -6.75
N VAL A 430 -11.03 -22.17 -6.17
CA VAL A 430 -10.75 -21.57 -4.86
C VAL A 430 -10.71 -22.66 -3.79
N ARG A 431 -9.67 -22.66 -2.97
CA ARG A 431 -9.37 -23.73 -2.00
C ARG A 431 -8.54 -23.18 -0.84
N ASN A 432 -8.39 -23.99 0.22
CA ASN A 432 -7.59 -23.66 1.41
C ASN A 432 -7.98 -22.32 2.05
N ILE A 433 -9.28 -21.99 2.08
CA ILE A 433 -9.77 -20.75 2.67
C ILE A 433 -9.65 -20.87 4.19
N THR A 434 -8.74 -20.10 4.78
CA THR A 434 -8.37 -20.17 6.20
C THR A 434 -8.46 -18.78 6.81
N GLU A 435 -9.12 -18.65 7.95
CA GLU A 435 -9.17 -17.39 8.69
C GLU A 435 -7.79 -17.10 9.31
N THR A 436 -7.42 -15.82 9.43
CA THR A 436 -6.14 -15.42 10.03
C THR A 436 -6.33 -14.50 11.24
N PRO A 437 -5.59 -14.73 12.34
CA PRO A 437 -5.53 -13.80 13.47
C PRO A 437 -4.54 -12.65 13.25
N ASP A 438 -3.72 -12.70 12.19
CA ASP A 438 -2.63 -11.73 11.96
C ASP A 438 -3.15 -10.36 11.49
N ILE A 439 -4.39 -10.33 10.98
CA ILE A 439 -5.06 -9.14 10.47
C ILE A 439 -6.37 -8.98 11.26
N PRO A 440 -6.71 -7.78 11.75
CA PRO A 440 -7.97 -7.57 12.45
C PRO A 440 -9.18 -7.73 11.51
N PRO A 441 -10.34 -8.16 12.04
CA PRO A 441 -11.60 -8.08 11.31
C PRO A 441 -11.93 -6.62 10.96
N PHE A 442 -12.54 -6.42 9.79
CA PHE A 442 -13.11 -5.13 9.42
C PHE A 442 -14.49 -4.99 10.08
N GLU A 443 -14.65 -3.97 10.92
CA GLU A 443 -15.87 -3.72 11.69
C GLU A 443 -16.31 -2.27 11.55
N GLU A 444 -17.54 -2.06 11.09
CA GLU A 444 -18.13 -0.73 10.87
C GLU A 444 -19.63 -0.74 11.21
N THR A 445 -20.25 0.44 11.30
CA THR A 445 -21.72 0.58 11.43
C THR A 445 -22.29 1.20 10.18
N TRP A 446 -23.22 0.51 9.49
CA TRP A 446 -23.87 1.05 8.31
C TRP A 446 -25.13 1.83 8.67
N TYR A 447 -25.05 3.15 8.65
CA TYR A 447 -26.22 4.02 8.82
C TYR A 447 -27.05 4.07 7.54
N LYS A 448 -28.17 3.33 7.53
CA LYS A 448 -29.11 3.27 6.41
C LYS A 448 -29.96 4.53 6.30
N VAL A 449 -30.19 4.95 5.06
CA VAL A 449 -30.95 6.15 4.70
C VAL A 449 -32.43 5.80 4.54
N ASN A 450 -33.28 6.49 5.32
CA ASN A 450 -34.74 6.32 5.26
C ASN A 450 -35.27 6.60 3.84
N GLY A 451 -36.13 5.71 3.35
CA GLY A 451 -36.79 5.78 2.04
C GLY A 451 -35.91 5.38 0.85
N VAL A 452 -34.64 5.02 1.10
CA VAL A 452 -33.68 4.64 0.06
C VAL A 452 -33.15 3.23 0.31
N ASP A 453 -32.58 3.01 1.49
CA ASP A 453 -32.02 1.73 1.86
C ASP A 453 -33.12 0.76 2.31
N HIS A 454 -32.80 -0.53 2.27
CA HIS A 454 -33.71 -1.61 2.59
C HIS A 454 -33.15 -2.47 3.71
N TYR A 455 -33.97 -3.33 4.31
CA TYR A 455 -33.56 -4.31 5.31
C TYR A 455 -34.41 -5.58 5.16
N PHE A 456 -33.95 -6.69 5.74
CA PHE A 456 -34.76 -7.90 5.85
C PHE A 456 -35.53 -7.89 7.17
N ASP A 457 -36.84 -7.94 7.10
CA ASP A 457 -37.70 -8.10 8.26
C ASP A 457 -37.61 -9.53 8.82
N SER A 458 -38.35 -9.77 9.88
CA SER A 458 -38.37 -11.05 10.60
C SER A 458 -38.99 -12.21 9.79
N GLN A 459 -39.71 -11.88 8.71
CA GLN A 459 -40.23 -12.84 7.73
C GLN A 459 -39.22 -13.12 6.61
N GLY A 460 -38.05 -12.49 6.63
CA GLY A 460 -37.08 -12.53 5.53
C GLY A 460 -37.50 -11.70 4.32
N LEU A 461 -38.48 -10.79 4.47
CA LEU A 461 -38.90 -9.92 3.39
C LEU A 461 -38.06 -8.65 3.35
N TRP A 462 -37.72 -8.24 2.14
CA TRP A 462 -37.02 -7.01 1.82
C TRP A 462 -37.98 -5.83 1.89
N LYS A 463 -37.76 -4.97 2.88
CA LYS A 463 -38.57 -3.79 3.19
C LYS A 463 -37.73 -2.53 3.12
N VAL A 464 -38.36 -1.42 2.72
CA VAL A 464 -37.72 -0.10 2.73
C VAL A 464 -37.54 0.36 4.17
N VAL A 465 -36.39 0.93 4.49
CA VAL A 465 -36.13 1.55 5.80
C VAL A 465 -36.98 2.81 5.95
N ASP A 466 -37.72 2.92 7.04
CA ASP A 466 -38.55 4.09 7.37
C ASP A 466 -38.47 4.46 8.85
N ASN A 467 -39.25 5.46 9.29
CA ASN A 467 -39.22 5.91 10.68
C ASN A 467 -39.68 4.83 11.68
N SER A 468 -40.45 3.84 11.26
CA SER A 468 -40.92 2.71 12.08
C SER A 468 -39.93 1.53 12.11
N THR A 469 -38.94 1.49 11.21
CA THR A 469 -37.92 0.42 11.20
C THR A 469 -37.13 0.37 12.52
N PRO A 470 -36.91 -0.83 13.08
CA PRO A 470 -36.04 -1.07 14.23
C PRO A 470 -34.65 -0.41 14.11
N ALA A 471 -34.10 0.05 15.25
CA ALA A 471 -32.83 0.79 15.27
C ALA A 471 -31.64 -0.04 14.76
N ASN A 472 -31.55 -1.31 15.14
CA ASN A 472 -30.53 -2.25 14.66
C ASN A 472 -30.60 -2.50 13.14
N GLN A 473 -31.77 -2.34 12.53
CA GLN A 473 -31.95 -2.47 11.09
C GLN A 473 -31.70 -1.15 10.35
N LYS A 474 -31.84 0.01 11.04
CA LYS A 474 -31.39 1.32 10.55
C LYS A 474 -29.89 1.51 10.63
N SER A 475 -29.23 0.86 11.58
CA SER A 475 -27.79 0.94 11.77
C SER A 475 -27.18 -0.45 12.02
N PRO A 476 -27.24 -1.39 11.07
CA PRO A 476 -26.67 -2.73 11.23
C PRO A 476 -25.14 -2.68 11.33
N ASP A 477 -24.61 -3.61 12.10
CA ASP A 477 -23.16 -3.89 12.13
C ASP A 477 -22.72 -4.46 10.78
N VAL A 478 -21.56 -4.01 10.31
CA VAL A 478 -20.82 -4.59 9.20
C VAL A 478 -19.60 -5.28 9.79
N LYS A 479 -19.42 -6.56 9.49
CA LYS A 479 -18.31 -7.35 10.02
C LYS A 479 -17.76 -8.29 8.95
N LEU A 480 -16.48 -8.19 8.67
CA LEU A 480 -15.79 -9.05 7.72
C LEU A 480 -14.52 -9.63 8.34
N MET A 481 -14.32 -10.94 8.19
CA MET A 481 -13.18 -11.67 8.72
C MET A 481 -12.12 -11.88 7.63
N PRO A 482 -10.83 -11.56 7.88
CA PRO A 482 -9.78 -11.80 6.91
C PRO A 482 -9.52 -13.29 6.73
N VAL A 483 -9.32 -13.68 5.48
CA VAL A 483 -9.01 -15.05 5.07
C VAL A 483 -7.86 -15.08 4.06
N TYR A 484 -6.97 -16.05 4.21
CA TYR A 484 -6.07 -16.45 3.13
C TYR A 484 -6.69 -17.59 2.34
N PHE A 485 -6.53 -17.56 1.02
CA PHE A 485 -6.99 -18.64 0.15
C PHE A 485 -6.06 -18.84 -1.04
N ASP A 486 -6.09 -20.03 -1.62
CA ASP A 486 -5.44 -20.34 -2.88
C ASP A 486 -6.49 -20.35 -3.99
N ALA A 487 -6.13 -19.85 -5.17
CA ALA A 487 -7.00 -19.92 -6.34
C ALA A 487 -6.18 -19.90 -7.63
N ASP A 488 -6.83 -20.24 -8.73
CA ASP A 488 -6.25 -20.09 -10.06
C ASP A 488 -6.92 -18.90 -10.77
N VAL A 489 -6.14 -17.88 -11.10
CA VAL A 489 -6.60 -16.60 -11.64
C VAL A 489 -6.77 -16.74 -13.16
N GLU A 490 -7.96 -16.50 -13.69
CA GLU A 490 -8.21 -16.47 -15.14
C GLU A 490 -7.78 -15.12 -15.71
N MET A 491 -6.80 -15.14 -16.61
CA MET A 491 -6.17 -13.94 -17.15
C MET A 491 -6.08 -13.97 -18.68
N TYR A 492 -6.40 -12.84 -19.31
CA TYR A 492 -6.19 -12.65 -20.74
C TYR A 492 -4.69 -12.59 -21.10
N HIS A 493 -4.37 -13.04 -22.31
CA HIS A 493 -3.06 -12.84 -22.95
C HIS A 493 -1.83 -13.45 -22.24
N VAL A 494 -2.03 -14.50 -21.44
CA VAL A 494 -0.93 -15.21 -20.78
C VAL A 494 -0.09 -16.00 -21.77
N LYS A 495 1.18 -15.63 -21.90
CA LYS A 495 2.17 -16.28 -22.76
C LYS A 495 2.81 -17.50 -22.08
N SER A 496 3.27 -17.34 -20.84
CA SER A 496 3.83 -18.43 -20.02
C SER A 496 3.48 -18.26 -18.53
N GLY A 497 3.62 -19.33 -17.74
CA GLY A 497 3.26 -19.35 -16.31
C GLY A 497 1.78 -19.68 -16.02
N GLY A 498 0.96 -19.89 -17.06
CA GLY A 498 -0.42 -20.34 -16.94
C GLY A 498 -0.69 -21.68 -17.63
N PHE A 499 -1.84 -22.27 -17.33
CA PHE A 499 -2.33 -23.54 -17.88
C PHE A 499 -3.79 -23.41 -18.34
N ASP A 500 -4.24 -24.29 -19.23
CA ASP A 500 -5.60 -24.25 -19.76
C ASP A 500 -6.60 -24.78 -18.72
N GLY A 501 -7.67 -24.02 -18.49
CA GLY A 501 -8.80 -24.46 -17.68
C GLY A 501 -9.76 -25.38 -18.44
N LYS A 502 -10.72 -25.97 -17.72
CA LYS A 502 -11.87 -26.63 -18.35
C LYS A 502 -12.99 -25.61 -18.56
N ALA A 503 -13.83 -25.83 -19.57
CA ALA A 503 -15.03 -25.02 -19.79
C ALA A 503 -15.80 -24.84 -18.47
N PRO A 504 -16.28 -23.62 -18.14
CA PRO A 504 -16.44 -22.45 -19.01
C PRO A 504 -15.22 -21.52 -19.13
N VAL A 505 -14.07 -21.86 -18.53
CA VAL A 505 -12.85 -21.05 -18.62
C VAL A 505 -12.41 -20.97 -20.08
N THR A 506 -12.24 -19.75 -20.60
CA THR A 506 -11.82 -19.52 -21.99
C THR A 506 -10.37 -19.07 -22.10
N GLU A 507 -9.82 -18.51 -21.02
CA GLU A 507 -8.45 -18.03 -20.97
C GLU A 507 -7.55 -18.96 -20.13
N LYS A 508 -6.26 -18.63 -20.04
CA LYS A 508 -5.36 -19.38 -19.18
C LYS A 508 -5.58 -19.04 -17.71
N LEU A 509 -5.39 -20.05 -16.87
CA LEU A 509 -5.37 -19.96 -15.42
C LEU A 509 -3.92 -19.82 -14.93
N VAL A 510 -3.70 -18.93 -13.99
CA VAL A 510 -2.40 -18.73 -13.31
C VAL A 510 -2.58 -19.04 -11.84
N SER A 511 -1.83 -20.01 -11.31
CA SER A 511 -2.00 -20.40 -9.91
C SER A 511 -1.49 -19.31 -8.96
N SER A 512 -2.29 -18.99 -7.96
CA SER A 512 -1.99 -18.05 -6.89
C SER A 512 -2.12 -18.76 -5.54
N LYS A 513 -1.20 -18.45 -4.62
CA LYS A 513 -1.23 -19.00 -3.26
C LYS A 513 -1.19 -17.89 -2.23
N GLY A 514 -1.98 -18.04 -1.17
CA GLY A 514 -2.05 -17.04 -0.09
C GLY A 514 -2.62 -15.69 -0.55
N MET A 515 -3.66 -15.70 -1.38
CA MET A 515 -4.43 -14.49 -1.68
C MET A 515 -5.16 -14.03 -0.42
N LEU A 516 -5.12 -12.72 -0.15
CA LEU A 516 -5.89 -12.13 0.95
C LEU A 516 -7.29 -11.75 0.46
N GLY A 517 -8.30 -12.17 1.22
CA GLY A 517 -9.69 -11.78 1.05
C GLY A 517 -10.40 -11.60 2.39
N TYR A 518 -11.67 -11.24 2.34
CA TYR A 518 -12.49 -11.00 3.53
C TYR A 518 -13.84 -11.69 3.39
N VAL A 519 -14.19 -12.59 4.31
CA VAL A 519 -15.50 -13.23 4.36
C VAL A 519 -16.48 -12.40 5.19
N GLN A 520 -17.71 -12.22 4.70
CA GLN A 520 -18.73 -11.44 5.40
C GLN A 520 -19.37 -12.23 6.55
N LEU A 521 -19.39 -11.67 7.75
CA LEU A 521 -20.13 -12.19 8.91
C LEU A 521 -21.36 -11.34 9.24
N ALA A 522 -21.39 -10.07 8.81
CA ALA A 522 -22.55 -9.19 8.85
C ALA A 522 -22.43 -8.09 7.78
N PRO A 523 -23.53 -7.54 7.23
CA PRO A 523 -24.93 -7.84 7.57
C PRO A 523 -25.44 -9.14 6.93
N ARG A 524 -26.59 -9.63 7.38
CA ARG A 524 -27.26 -10.84 6.85
C ARG A 524 -28.05 -10.52 5.57
N GLY A 525 -27.98 -11.40 4.59
CA GLY A 525 -28.86 -11.43 3.41
C GLY A 525 -28.49 -10.45 2.28
N GLU A 526 -27.59 -9.50 2.50
CA GLU A 526 -27.17 -8.51 1.50
C GLU A 526 -25.66 -8.24 1.55
N PRO A 527 -25.02 -7.88 0.43
CA PRO A 527 -23.64 -7.40 0.42
C PRO A 527 -23.50 -6.04 1.13
N ILE A 528 -22.27 -5.68 1.51
CA ILE A 528 -21.96 -4.35 2.06
C ILE A 528 -22.13 -3.27 0.98
N PRO A 529 -22.42 -2.00 1.35
CA PRO A 529 -22.51 -0.92 0.37
C PRO A 529 -21.12 -0.54 -0.22
N PRO A 530 -21.06 0.05 -1.43
CA PRO A 530 -19.80 0.47 -2.07
C PRO A 530 -18.91 1.38 -1.22
N SER A 531 -19.50 2.23 -0.38
CA SER A 531 -18.75 3.09 0.55
C SER A 531 -17.96 2.29 1.60
N MET A 532 -18.53 1.21 2.12
CA MET A 532 -17.86 0.34 3.09
C MET A 532 -16.82 -0.56 2.43
N PHE A 533 -17.06 -1.00 1.19
CA PHE A 533 -16.03 -1.73 0.45
C PHE A 533 -14.84 -0.82 0.10
N LYS A 534 -15.07 0.46 -0.19
CA LYS A 534 -14.00 1.47 -0.28
C LYS A 534 -13.21 1.57 1.03
N ALA A 535 -13.89 1.70 2.18
CA ALA A 535 -13.23 1.78 3.49
C ALA A 535 -12.37 0.54 3.79
N LEU A 536 -12.88 -0.66 3.45
CA LEU A 536 -12.11 -1.90 3.57
C LEU A 536 -10.80 -1.86 2.76
N LEU A 537 -10.86 -1.39 1.51
CA LEU A 537 -9.65 -1.28 0.68
C LEU A 537 -8.67 -0.23 1.23
N GLU A 538 -9.17 0.89 1.75
CA GLU A 538 -8.34 1.93 2.36
C GLU A 538 -7.60 1.42 3.62
N GLU A 539 -8.26 0.61 4.45
CA GLU A 539 -7.63 -0.05 5.60
C GLU A 539 -6.56 -1.07 5.18
N GLN A 540 -6.73 -1.69 4.01
CA GLN A 540 -5.81 -2.70 3.45
C GLN A 540 -4.82 -2.08 2.45
N PHE A 541 -4.30 -0.89 2.76
CA PHE A 541 -3.29 -0.17 1.97
C PHE A 541 -3.66 0.05 0.49
N GLY A 542 -4.95 0.14 0.19
CA GLY A 542 -5.50 0.52 -1.12
C GLY A 542 -5.76 -0.63 -2.10
N SER A 543 -5.48 -1.89 -1.76
CA SER A 543 -5.75 -3.03 -2.67
C SER A 543 -5.86 -4.39 -1.95
N LEU A 544 -6.69 -5.29 -2.48
CA LEU A 544 -6.82 -6.68 -2.01
C LEU A 544 -6.56 -7.68 -3.14
N GLY A 545 -5.75 -8.71 -2.87
CA GLY A 545 -5.39 -9.69 -3.89
C GLY A 545 -4.28 -10.65 -3.45
N GLY A 546 -3.50 -11.14 -4.40
CA GLY A 546 -2.45 -12.11 -4.13
C GLY A 546 -1.38 -12.25 -5.21
N PRO A 547 -0.31 -13.00 -4.92
CA PRO A 547 0.83 -13.15 -5.81
C PRO A 547 0.49 -14.05 -7.00
N VAL A 548 1.09 -13.76 -8.16
CA VAL A 548 1.08 -14.63 -9.34
C VAL A 548 2.47 -14.62 -9.97
N ASP A 549 2.82 -15.63 -10.77
CA ASP A 549 4.04 -15.58 -11.59
C ASP A 549 3.69 -16.00 -13.02
N CYS A 550 3.49 -14.99 -13.87
CA CYS A 550 3.21 -15.24 -15.28
C CYS A 550 3.80 -14.15 -16.18
N LEU A 551 3.95 -14.50 -17.45
CA LEU A 551 4.33 -13.59 -18.51
C LEU A 551 3.09 -13.32 -19.36
N VAL A 552 2.72 -12.05 -19.51
CA VAL A 552 1.62 -11.63 -20.38
C VAL A 552 2.13 -10.86 -21.58
N ASP A 553 1.47 -11.01 -22.72
CA ASP A 553 1.58 -10.13 -23.87
C ASP A 553 0.50 -9.05 -23.75
N ILE A 554 0.89 -7.78 -23.58
CA ILE A 554 -0.05 -6.69 -23.33
C ILE A 554 -0.94 -6.52 -24.56
N GLY A 555 -2.16 -7.02 -24.50
CA GLY A 555 -3.16 -6.89 -25.57
C GLY A 555 -2.77 -7.53 -26.90
N ASP A 556 -1.97 -8.60 -26.91
CA ASP A 556 -1.42 -9.21 -28.13
C ASP A 556 -0.63 -8.23 -29.02
N THR A 557 0.03 -7.23 -28.41
CA THR A 557 0.81 -6.22 -29.13
C THR A 557 2.27 -6.62 -29.36
N GLY A 558 2.74 -7.67 -28.68
CA GLY A 558 4.13 -8.10 -28.63
C GLY A 558 4.89 -7.57 -27.41
N GLN A 559 4.42 -6.48 -26.78
CA GLN A 559 5.00 -5.94 -25.56
C GLN A 559 4.70 -6.88 -24.39
N GLN A 560 5.73 -7.29 -23.66
CA GLN A 560 5.58 -8.25 -22.57
C GLN A 560 5.70 -7.61 -21.20
N MET A 561 5.07 -8.26 -20.22
CA MET A 561 5.15 -7.90 -18.80
C MET A 561 5.20 -9.15 -17.94
N ARG A 562 6.14 -9.20 -17.00
CA ARG A 562 6.19 -10.22 -15.96
C ARG A 562 5.31 -9.78 -14.80
N VAL A 563 4.17 -10.42 -14.64
CA VAL A 563 3.19 -10.12 -13.59
C VAL A 563 3.55 -10.89 -12.33
N ALA A 564 3.64 -10.17 -11.21
CA ALA A 564 4.02 -10.69 -9.91
C ALA A 564 2.84 -10.70 -8.90
N LYS A 565 1.81 -9.90 -9.14
CA LYS A 565 0.64 -9.76 -8.26
C LYS A 565 -0.60 -9.40 -9.07
N VAL A 566 -1.76 -9.90 -8.63
CA VAL A 566 -3.07 -9.41 -9.06
C VAL A 566 -3.83 -8.91 -7.86
N ASP A 567 -4.55 -7.80 -8.01
CA ASP A 567 -5.39 -7.25 -6.95
C ASP A 567 -6.58 -6.46 -7.51
N VAL A 568 -7.52 -6.15 -6.63
CA VAL A 568 -8.57 -5.16 -6.81
C VAL A 568 -8.18 -3.93 -6.03
N SER A 569 -8.09 -2.79 -6.72
CA SER A 569 -7.74 -1.49 -6.19
C SER A 569 -8.93 -0.52 -6.29
N LEU A 570 -8.92 0.52 -5.46
CA LEU A 570 -9.94 1.57 -5.48
C LEU A 570 -9.74 2.53 -6.67
N SER A 571 -10.85 2.98 -7.25
CA SER A 571 -10.94 4.16 -8.10
C SER A 571 -12.27 4.89 -7.84
N GLU A 572 -12.47 6.04 -8.46
CA GLU A 572 -13.73 6.80 -8.37
C GLU A 572 -14.22 7.20 -9.77
N ASP A 573 -15.54 7.33 -9.93
CA ASP A 573 -16.12 7.97 -11.11
C ASP A 573 -16.06 9.50 -11.00
N GLN A 574 -16.52 10.21 -12.03
CA GLN A 574 -16.53 11.68 -12.06
C GLN A 574 -17.43 12.33 -10.99
N SER A 575 -18.35 11.58 -10.41
CA SER A 575 -19.26 12.02 -9.34
C SER A 575 -18.71 11.69 -7.94
N GLY A 576 -17.54 11.05 -7.84
CA GLY A 576 -16.96 10.57 -6.58
C GLY A 576 -17.54 9.24 -6.09
N LYS A 577 -18.30 8.51 -6.93
CA LYS A 577 -18.80 7.18 -6.59
C LYS A 577 -17.64 6.18 -6.62
N PRO A 578 -17.51 5.29 -5.61
CA PRO A 578 -16.49 4.23 -5.63
C PRO A 578 -16.68 3.28 -6.82
N ILE A 579 -15.59 3.01 -7.52
CA ILE A 579 -15.46 1.97 -8.54
C ILE A 579 -14.24 1.10 -8.22
N PHE A 580 -14.24 -0.15 -8.67
CA PHE A 580 -13.23 -1.13 -8.27
C PHE A 580 -12.49 -1.64 -9.50
N VAL A 581 -11.16 -1.56 -9.50
CA VAL A 581 -10.33 -1.84 -10.67
C VAL A 581 -9.42 -3.00 -10.38
N SER A 582 -9.55 -4.08 -11.15
CA SER A 582 -8.62 -5.19 -11.08
C SER A 582 -7.34 -4.85 -11.85
N SER A 583 -6.18 -5.01 -11.21
CA SER A 583 -4.89 -4.66 -11.75
C SER A 583 -3.93 -5.84 -11.76
N ALA A 584 -3.21 -6.01 -12.88
CA ALA A 584 -2.09 -6.94 -12.97
C ALA A 584 -0.80 -6.14 -12.73
N ARG A 585 -0.10 -6.41 -11.63
CA ARG A 585 1.06 -5.65 -11.19
C ARG A 585 2.35 -6.42 -11.45
N GLY A 586 3.35 -5.74 -11.99
CA GLY A 586 4.63 -6.37 -12.30
C GLY A 586 5.64 -5.47 -12.98
N SER A 587 6.61 -6.08 -13.65
CA SER A 587 7.69 -5.40 -14.36
C SER A 587 7.53 -5.57 -15.87
N VAL A 588 7.50 -4.45 -16.58
CA VAL A 588 7.47 -4.43 -18.06
C VAL A 588 8.80 -4.94 -18.59
N ILE A 589 8.78 -5.83 -19.59
CA ILE A 589 10.01 -6.28 -20.27
C ILE A 589 10.38 -5.25 -21.31
N LEU A 590 11.40 -4.45 -21.01
CA LEU A 590 11.87 -3.39 -21.87
C LEU A 590 12.94 -3.90 -22.85
N PRO A 591 13.17 -3.20 -23.97
CA PRO A 591 14.21 -3.56 -24.92
C PRO A 591 15.59 -3.65 -24.26
N LYS A 592 16.41 -4.63 -24.67
CA LYS A 592 17.81 -4.76 -24.21
C LYS A 592 18.72 -3.64 -24.72
N GLU A 593 18.33 -3.05 -25.85
CA GLU A 593 19.08 -2.02 -26.56
C GLU A 593 18.45 -0.64 -26.30
N GLY A 594 19.29 0.39 -26.13
CA GLY A 594 18.84 1.78 -25.95
C GLY A 594 18.44 2.17 -24.51
N SER A 595 18.87 1.41 -23.49
CA SER A 595 18.76 1.71 -22.05
C SER A 595 17.39 2.29 -21.64
N TRP A 596 16.40 1.40 -21.55
CA TRP A 596 15.03 1.74 -21.18
C TRP A 596 14.76 1.47 -19.70
N SER A 597 13.97 2.35 -19.08
CA SER A 597 13.47 2.21 -17.70
C SER A 597 12.01 2.64 -17.60
N VAL A 598 11.33 2.20 -16.54
CA VAL A 598 10.03 2.77 -16.17
C VAL A 598 10.26 3.80 -15.07
N VAL A 599 9.64 4.97 -15.23
CA VAL A 599 9.65 6.05 -14.24
C VAL A 599 8.24 6.39 -13.81
N GLN A 600 8.11 7.06 -12.67
CA GLN A 600 6.87 7.68 -12.24
C GLN A 600 7.02 9.19 -12.23
N TYR A 601 5.93 9.92 -12.39
CA TYR A 601 5.93 11.37 -12.30
C TYR A 601 4.65 11.91 -11.67
N LEU A 602 4.79 13.03 -10.97
CA LEU A 602 3.68 13.72 -10.33
C LEU A 602 3.04 14.72 -11.29
N ALA A 603 1.72 14.63 -11.44
CA ALA A 603 0.93 15.49 -12.32
C ALA A 603 1.08 16.99 -12.03
N GLY A 604 1.00 17.36 -10.75
CA GLY A 604 0.97 18.76 -10.33
C GLY A 604 2.32 19.46 -10.42
N SER A 605 3.42 18.78 -10.06
CA SER A 605 4.76 19.36 -10.10
C SER A 605 5.48 19.11 -11.41
N GLY A 606 5.16 18.05 -12.16
CA GLY A 606 5.94 17.59 -13.30
C GLY A 606 7.28 16.94 -12.91
N GLU A 607 7.48 16.64 -11.63
CA GLU A 607 8.69 15.96 -11.15
C GLU A 607 8.67 14.49 -11.54
N VAL A 608 9.76 14.04 -12.17
CA VAL A 608 9.96 12.64 -12.56
C VAL A 608 10.90 11.99 -11.56
N SER A 609 10.59 10.78 -11.12
CA SER A 609 11.40 10.00 -10.18
C SER A 609 11.52 8.54 -10.61
N PRO A 610 12.59 7.83 -10.20
CA PRO A 610 12.66 6.38 -10.39
C PRO A 610 11.53 5.69 -9.62
N LEU A 611 11.18 4.47 -10.05
CA LEU A 611 10.30 3.63 -9.28
C LEU A 611 10.97 3.25 -7.94
N PRO A 612 10.23 3.25 -6.82
CA PRO A 612 10.74 2.76 -5.55
C PRO A 612 11.20 1.30 -5.64
N GLU A 613 12.12 0.89 -4.77
CA GLU A 613 12.53 -0.52 -4.67
C GLU A 613 11.30 -1.41 -4.41
N ASN A 614 11.14 -2.46 -5.22
CA ASN A 614 9.99 -3.38 -5.23
C ASN A 614 8.65 -2.80 -5.73
N ALA A 615 8.62 -1.56 -6.25
CA ALA A 615 7.41 -1.03 -6.84
C ALA A 615 7.05 -1.80 -8.12
N THR A 616 5.82 -2.29 -8.18
CA THR A 616 5.26 -2.96 -9.36
C THR A 616 4.37 -2.00 -10.14
N VAL A 617 4.53 -1.96 -11.45
CA VAL A 617 3.72 -1.13 -12.34
C VAL A 617 2.36 -1.81 -12.54
N PRO A 618 1.22 -1.11 -12.36
CA PRO A 618 -0.09 -1.66 -12.62
C PRO A 618 -0.41 -1.63 -14.13
N LEU A 619 -0.92 -2.74 -14.64
CA LEU A 619 -1.52 -2.85 -15.96
C LEU A 619 -3.04 -2.95 -15.79
N ILE A 620 -3.74 -1.93 -16.27
CA ILE A 620 -5.18 -1.75 -16.14
C ILE A 620 -5.84 -1.55 -17.50
N GLN A 621 -7.15 -1.74 -17.57
CA GLN A 621 -7.91 -1.53 -18.79
C GLN A 621 -9.32 -1.05 -18.45
N GLN A 622 -9.80 -0.05 -19.18
CA GLN A 622 -11.14 0.48 -18.98
C GLN A 622 -12.19 -0.43 -19.64
N GLY A 623 -13.24 -0.73 -18.89
CA GLY A 623 -14.42 -1.46 -19.36
C GLY A 623 -15.11 -2.16 -18.20
N VAL A 624 -16.41 -1.90 -18.02
CA VAL A 624 -17.20 -2.49 -16.93
C VAL A 624 -17.22 -4.00 -17.11
N HIS A 625 -17.01 -4.74 -16.02
CA HIS A 625 -16.91 -6.19 -16.02
C HIS A 625 -18.14 -6.82 -16.65
N ASN A 626 -17.90 -7.71 -17.60
CA ASN A 626 -18.92 -8.54 -18.22
C ASN A 626 -18.38 -9.97 -18.33
N PRO A 627 -18.99 -10.96 -17.67
CA PRO A 627 -18.50 -12.34 -17.71
C PRO A 627 -18.50 -12.94 -19.12
N ASN A 628 -19.30 -12.40 -20.04
CA ASN A 628 -19.48 -12.90 -21.40
C ASN A 628 -18.68 -12.10 -22.46
N ALA A 629 -17.98 -11.03 -22.09
CA ALA A 629 -17.29 -10.17 -23.05
C ALA A 629 -15.99 -9.58 -22.50
N GLN A 630 -14.93 -9.60 -23.30
CA GLN A 630 -13.67 -8.94 -22.96
C GLN A 630 -13.84 -7.41 -23.01
N PRO A 631 -13.22 -6.65 -22.08
CA PRO A 631 -13.18 -5.20 -22.17
C PRO A 631 -12.52 -4.72 -23.48
N THR A 632 -13.05 -3.64 -24.06
CA THR A 632 -12.58 -3.08 -25.35
C THR A 632 -11.73 -1.82 -25.20
N GLY A 633 -11.58 -1.29 -23.97
CA GLY A 633 -10.74 -0.12 -23.71
C GLY A 633 -9.26 -0.41 -23.96
N GLN A 634 -8.46 0.65 -24.00
CA GLN A 634 -7.01 0.53 -24.13
C GLN A 634 -6.40 -0.05 -22.85
N TYR A 635 -5.39 -0.90 -23.00
CA TYR A 635 -4.53 -1.29 -21.89
C TYR A 635 -3.63 -0.11 -21.53
N ARG A 636 -3.45 0.15 -20.23
CA ARG A 636 -2.69 1.30 -19.72
C ARG A 636 -1.73 0.84 -18.63
N LEU A 637 -0.50 1.30 -18.71
CA LEU A 637 0.44 1.28 -17.59
C LEU A 637 0.18 2.53 -16.77
N ASP A 638 -0.73 2.42 -15.80
CA ASP A 638 -1.30 3.58 -15.10
C ASP A 638 -1.77 3.20 -13.70
N ASN A 639 -1.97 4.20 -12.84
CA ASN A 639 -2.51 3.99 -11.51
C ASN A 639 -4.00 3.61 -11.60
N PRO A 640 -4.46 2.51 -10.97
CA PRO A 640 -5.87 2.11 -10.99
C PRO A 640 -6.83 3.23 -10.59
N LEU A 641 -6.41 4.08 -9.65
CA LEU A 641 -7.18 5.22 -9.14
C LEU A 641 -7.50 6.26 -10.24
N GLU A 642 -6.69 6.32 -11.30
CA GLU A 642 -6.81 7.28 -12.42
C GLU A 642 -7.49 6.67 -13.66
N LEU A 643 -8.11 5.49 -13.54
CA LEU A 643 -8.71 4.81 -14.69
C LEU A 643 -9.86 5.62 -15.30
N VAL A 644 -10.71 6.21 -14.44
CA VAL A 644 -11.96 6.89 -14.81
C VAL A 644 -12.05 8.32 -14.29
N ARG A 645 -11.50 8.62 -13.11
CA ARG A 645 -11.54 9.98 -12.54
C ARG A 645 -10.68 10.96 -13.33
N SER A 646 -10.92 12.25 -13.09
CA SER A 646 -10.09 13.33 -13.63
C SER A 646 -8.77 13.43 -12.88
N GLU A 647 -7.70 13.73 -13.62
CA GLU A 647 -6.36 13.99 -13.08
C GLU A 647 -6.37 15.15 -12.06
N THR A 648 -5.63 14.96 -10.96
CA THR A 648 -5.43 15.92 -9.87
C THR A 648 -3.95 16.26 -9.74
N ALA A 649 -3.61 17.33 -9.01
CA ALA A 649 -2.20 17.69 -8.77
C ALA A 649 -1.40 16.58 -8.05
N SER A 650 -2.07 15.74 -7.24
CA SER A 650 -1.48 14.60 -6.54
C SER A 650 -1.45 13.30 -7.35
N SER A 651 -1.95 13.31 -8.59
CA SER A 651 -2.00 12.12 -9.43
C SER A 651 -0.57 11.68 -9.82
N ILE A 652 -0.30 10.39 -9.66
CA ILE A 652 0.98 9.78 -10.03
C ILE A 652 0.75 8.95 -11.29
N PHE A 653 1.57 9.19 -12.30
CA PHE A 653 1.52 8.50 -13.59
C PHE A 653 2.84 7.78 -13.87
N TYR A 654 2.78 6.79 -14.76
CA TYR A 654 3.96 6.06 -15.22
C TYR A 654 4.37 6.49 -16.63
N GLY A 655 5.65 6.37 -16.94
CA GLY A 655 6.21 6.64 -18.26
C GLY A 655 7.36 5.69 -18.59
N LEU A 656 7.58 5.46 -19.88
CA LEU A 656 8.76 4.76 -20.37
C LEU A 656 9.85 5.78 -20.67
N LEU A 657 10.99 5.67 -20.02
CA LEU A 657 12.14 6.55 -20.21
C LEU A 657 13.22 5.81 -20.99
N GLN A 658 13.53 6.31 -22.18
CA GLN A 658 14.73 5.94 -22.91
C GLN A 658 15.87 6.87 -22.51
N THR A 659 17.03 6.33 -22.19
CA THR A 659 18.24 7.10 -21.97
C THR A 659 19.26 6.74 -23.03
N THR A 660 19.66 7.71 -23.84
CA THR A 660 20.95 7.70 -24.53
C THR A 660 21.90 8.52 -23.66
N ASP A 661 23.19 8.21 -23.62
CA ASP A 661 24.12 8.92 -22.71
C ASP A 661 23.96 10.45 -22.81
N THR A 662 23.64 10.97 -24.00
CA THR A 662 23.52 12.40 -24.23
C THR A 662 22.10 12.95 -24.14
N GLN A 663 21.07 12.12 -24.19
CA GLN A 663 19.69 12.58 -24.33
C GLN A 663 18.71 11.60 -23.70
N LYS A 664 17.59 12.11 -23.23
CA LYS A 664 16.55 11.29 -22.61
C LYS A 664 15.22 11.56 -23.27
N ALA A 665 14.44 10.52 -23.52
CA ALA A 665 13.10 10.61 -24.09
C ALA A 665 12.10 9.90 -23.19
N LEU A 666 11.09 10.62 -22.71
CA LEU A 666 10.01 10.14 -21.88
C LEU A 666 8.73 9.96 -22.70
N PHE A 667 8.16 8.76 -22.64
CA PHE A 667 6.85 8.43 -23.21
C PHE A 667 5.82 8.35 -22.07
N PRO A 668 5.04 9.42 -21.82
CA PRO A 668 4.11 9.49 -20.69
C PRO A 668 2.84 8.69 -20.92
N LYS A 669 2.26 8.13 -19.85
CA LYS A 669 1.03 7.31 -19.84
C LYS A 669 0.97 6.28 -20.98
N PRO A 670 1.86 5.28 -21.02
CA PRO A 670 1.90 4.26 -22.06
C PRO A 670 0.55 3.54 -22.23
N ARG A 671 0.10 3.42 -23.48
CA ARG A 671 -1.16 2.73 -23.85
C ARG A 671 -0.96 1.75 -24.99
N TYR A 672 -1.78 0.70 -24.98
CA TYR A 672 -1.76 -0.37 -25.98
C TYR A 672 -3.19 -0.71 -26.41
N ASP A 673 -3.41 -0.77 -27.73
CA ASP A 673 -4.66 -1.24 -28.32
C ASP A 673 -4.55 -2.72 -28.66
N LYS A 674 -5.62 -3.48 -28.43
CA LYS A 674 -5.62 -4.92 -28.70
C LYS A 674 -5.23 -5.22 -30.16
N GLY A 675 -4.20 -6.05 -30.33
CA GLY A 675 -3.68 -6.51 -31.63
C GLY A 675 -2.92 -5.46 -32.44
N VAL A 676 -2.75 -4.23 -31.91
CA VAL A 676 -2.03 -3.16 -32.59
C VAL A 676 -0.61 -3.08 -32.03
N LYS A 677 0.38 -3.47 -32.84
CA LYS A 677 1.81 -3.49 -32.47
C LYS A 677 2.43 -2.08 -32.42
N LYS A 678 1.85 -1.17 -31.64
CA LYS A 678 2.31 0.21 -31.48
C LYS A 678 2.21 0.65 -30.03
N LEU A 679 3.27 1.26 -29.50
CA LEU A 679 3.22 2.00 -28.24
C LEU A 679 2.51 3.33 -28.50
N LYS A 680 1.44 3.61 -27.75
CA LYS A 680 0.68 4.85 -27.83
C LYS A 680 0.81 5.64 -26.54
N ILE A 681 0.54 6.94 -26.65
CA ILE A 681 0.33 7.85 -25.53
C ILE A 681 -1.02 8.56 -25.72
N PRO A 682 -1.60 9.23 -24.72
CA PRO A 682 -2.83 10.01 -24.91
C PRO A 682 -2.63 11.08 -25.98
N ASN A 683 -3.62 11.29 -26.86
CA ASN A 683 -3.54 12.28 -27.95
C ASN A 683 -3.35 13.72 -27.48
N SER A 684 -3.64 14.02 -26.21
CA SER A 684 -3.41 15.33 -25.58
C SER A 684 -1.97 15.54 -25.13
N LEU A 685 -1.15 14.48 -25.13
CA LEU A 685 0.25 14.50 -24.73
C LEU A 685 1.16 14.23 -25.93
N LYS A 686 2.41 14.64 -25.82
CA LYS A 686 3.49 14.33 -26.74
C LYS A 686 4.61 13.63 -25.96
N PRO A 687 5.41 12.74 -26.56
CA PRO A 687 6.65 12.30 -25.92
C PRO A 687 7.51 13.52 -25.62
N LEU A 688 8.24 13.49 -24.52
CA LEU A 688 9.04 14.60 -24.03
C LEU A 688 10.51 14.24 -24.12
N MET A 689 11.35 15.23 -24.38
CA MET A 689 12.77 15.00 -24.61
C MET A 689 13.62 16.04 -23.88
N ALA A 690 14.73 15.56 -23.34
CA ALA A 690 15.77 16.37 -22.74
C ALA A 690 17.08 16.12 -23.47
N ASP A 691 17.67 17.19 -24.00
CA ASP A 691 19.03 17.15 -24.54
C ASP A 691 20.08 17.17 -23.42
N ALA A 692 21.35 17.06 -23.80
CA ALA A 692 22.49 17.03 -22.88
C ALA A 692 22.50 18.21 -21.89
N TYR A 693 22.08 19.40 -22.31
CA TYR A 693 22.09 20.61 -21.48
C TYR A 693 20.89 20.72 -20.54
N ARG A 694 19.71 20.27 -20.98
CA ARG A 694 18.54 20.13 -20.11
C ARG A 694 18.77 19.07 -19.04
N ILE A 695 19.48 18.00 -19.38
CA ILE A 695 19.92 16.97 -18.43
C ILE A 695 20.94 17.56 -17.44
N LEU A 696 21.88 18.39 -17.89
CA LEU A 696 22.82 19.09 -17.01
C LEU A 696 22.12 19.98 -15.96
N ASN A 697 20.95 20.52 -16.30
CA ASN A 697 20.19 21.43 -15.44
C ASN A 697 19.18 20.73 -14.52
N THR A 698 19.29 19.41 -14.29
CA THR A 698 18.40 18.68 -13.38
C THR A 698 19.17 17.84 -12.36
N ASN A 699 18.59 17.68 -11.16
CA ASN A 699 19.07 16.79 -10.10
C ASN A 699 18.29 15.47 -10.04
N SER A 700 17.44 15.19 -11.03
CA SER A 700 16.61 13.98 -11.09
C SER A 700 16.93 13.13 -12.33
N ILE A 701 16.34 11.92 -12.38
CA ILE A 701 16.48 10.96 -13.49
C ILE A 701 16.05 11.55 -14.85
N PHE A 702 15.16 12.55 -14.84
CA PHE A 702 14.70 13.33 -15.99
C PHE A 702 14.36 14.77 -15.53
N PRO A 703 14.50 15.81 -16.37
CA PRO A 703 14.10 17.17 -16.02
C PRO A 703 12.61 17.26 -15.72
N ASN A 704 12.21 18.35 -15.06
CA ASN A 704 10.80 18.67 -14.88
C ASN A 704 10.10 18.70 -16.24
N LEU A 705 8.87 18.17 -16.34
CA LEU A 705 8.16 18.11 -17.61
C LEU A 705 8.04 19.49 -18.31
N ALA A 706 7.95 20.58 -17.55
CA ALA A 706 7.88 21.95 -18.08
C ALA A 706 9.17 22.41 -18.80
N ASP A 707 10.32 21.86 -18.42
CA ASP A 707 11.64 22.25 -18.95
C ASP A 707 12.08 21.39 -20.15
N THR A 708 11.20 20.51 -20.62
CA THR A 708 11.47 19.56 -21.71
C THR A 708 10.89 19.98 -23.06
N LEU A 709 11.37 19.34 -24.12
CA LEU A 709 10.90 19.58 -25.48
C LEU A 709 9.89 18.52 -25.90
N PRO A 710 8.68 18.91 -26.33
CA PRO A 710 7.70 17.97 -26.86
C PRO A 710 8.09 17.52 -28.28
N MET A 711 8.09 16.21 -28.51
CA MET A 711 8.35 15.59 -29.81
C MET A 711 7.04 15.35 -30.58
N ASP A 712 6.85 16.01 -31.72
CA ASP A 712 5.65 15.80 -32.54
C ASP A 712 5.82 14.65 -33.55
N LEU A 713 5.68 13.42 -33.07
CA LEU A 713 5.74 12.24 -33.93
C LEU A 713 4.64 12.26 -35.02
N SER A 714 3.47 12.82 -34.69
CA SER A 714 2.31 12.83 -35.58
C SER A 714 2.48 13.73 -36.79
N ALA A 715 3.15 14.88 -36.62
CA ALA A 715 3.44 15.81 -37.71
C ALA A 715 4.31 15.19 -38.82
N GLN A 716 5.08 14.16 -38.49
CA GLN A 716 5.98 13.44 -39.42
C GLN A 716 5.49 12.03 -39.76
N ASN A 717 4.25 11.66 -39.41
CA ASN A 717 3.69 10.32 -39.58
C ASN A 717 4.52 9.19 -38.92
N LEU A 718 5.23 9.51 -37.84
CA LEU A 718 6.04 8.56 -37.07
C LEU A 718 5.22 7.91 -35.95
N ALA A 719 5.52 6.64 -35.68
CA ALA A 719 4.98 5.89 -34.56
C ALA A 719 6.07 5.00 -33.95
N VAL A 720 5.86 4.61 -32.69
CA VAL A 720 6.71 3.62 -32.02
C VAL A 720 6.11 2.24 -32.25
N ASP A 721 6.65 1.52 -33.21
CA ASP A 721 6.27 0.14 -33.52
C ASP A 721 6.89 -0.82 -32.50
N ILE A 722 6.14 -1.87 -32.17
CA ILE A 722 6.56 -2.93 -31.24
C ILE A 722 6.98 -4.14 -32.08
N ILE A 723 8.27 -4.51 -31.97
CA ILE A 723 8.88 -5.64 -32.66
C ILE A 723 9.32 -6.70 -31.63
N GLU A 724 9.79 -7.86 -32.09
CA GLU A 724 10.18 -8.96 -31.20
C GLU A 724 11.35 -8.57 -30.28
N GLU A 725 12.29 -7.79 -30.80
CA GLU A 725 13.50 -7.37 -30.12
C GLU A 725 13.32 -6.11 -29.24
N GLY A 726 12.19 -5.40 -29.37
CA GLY A 726 11.92 -4.19 -28.61
C GLY A 726 11.08 -3.14 -29.35
N PHE A 727 11.52 -1.88 -29.30
CA PHE A 727 10.84 -0.77 -29.95
C PHE A 727 11.59 -0.31 -31.21
N LYS A 728 10.81 0.20 -32.17
CA LYS A 728 11.31 0.81 -33.40
C LYS A 728 10.54 2.10 -33.70
N LEU A 729 11.25 3.19 -33.95
CA LEU A 729 10.63 4.40 -34.51
C LEU A 729 10.47 4.22 -36.02
N ALA A 730 9.24 4.30 -36.50
CA ALA A 730 8.94 3.98 -37.89
C ALA A 730 7.77 4.80 -38.46
N ASN A 731 7.80 4.96 -39.78
CA ASN A 731 6.68 5.44 -40.58
C ASN A 731 6.20 4.28 -41.46
N ASN A 732 4.96 3.84 -41.22
CA ASN A 732 4.38 2.68 -41.88
C ASN A 732 5.29 1.42 -41.86
N GLY A 733 5.99 1.17 -40.74
CA GLY A 733 6.87 0.02 -40.55
C GLY A 733 8.29 0.16 -41.12
N VAL A 734 8.55 1.21 -41.88
CA VAL A 734 9.88 1.55 -42.40
C VAL A 734 10.62 2.39 -41.35
N GLU A 735 11.87 2.03 -41.08
CA GLU A 735 12.74 2.76 -40.15
C GLU A 735 12.90 4.22 -40.60
N GLU A 736 12.65 5.16 -39.69
CA GLU A 736 12.77 6.60 -39.96
C GLU A 736 13.21 7.34 -38.70
N VAL A 737 13.75 8.55 -38.87
CA VAL A 737 14.29 9.37 -37.80
C VAL A 737 13.41 10.61 -37.64
N LEU A 738 13.07 10.98 -36.41
CA LEU A 738 12.39 12.23 -36.12
C LEU A 738 13.34 13.40 -36.36
N GLU A 739 12.99 14.33 -37.25
CA GLU A 739 13.66 15.62 -37.38
C GLU A 739 12.95 16.68 -36.51
N GLN A 740 13.41 16.91 -35.29
CA GLN A 740 12.85 17.94 -34.41
C GLN A 740 13.64 19.25 -34.56
N VAL A 741 12.96 20.34 -34.90
CA VAL A 741 13.55 21.68 -34.92
C VAL A 741 13.51 22.26 -33.50
N PHE A 742 14.64 22.79 -33.02
CA PHE A 742 14.70 23.45 -31.71
C PHE A 742 14.12 24.88 -31.75
N PRO A 743 13.64 25.40 -30.61
CA PRO A 743 13.20 26.78 -30.50
C PRO A 743 14.34 27.78 -30.74
N ASP A 744 14.00 28.97 -31.24
CA ASP A 744 14.95 30.09 -31.45
C ASP A 744 15.45 30.68 -30.13
N GLU A 745 14.68 30.50 -29.05
CA GLU A 745 15.01 31.05 -27.74
C GLU A 745 16.19 30.30 -27.10
N PRO A 746 17.17 31.04 -26.53
CA PRO A 746 18.30 30.42 -25.87
C PRO A 746 17.87 29.69 -24.58
N LEU A 747 18.44 28.51 -24.34
CA LEU A 747 18.30 27.81 -23.06
C LEU A 747 19.32 28.39 -22.08
N PHE A 748 18.87 29.17 -21.11
CA PHE A 748 19.72 29.66 -20.03
C PHE A 748 19.94 28.56 -18.99
N LEU A 749 21.21 28.21 -18.80
CA LEU A 749 21.68 27.38 -17.69
C LEU A 749 22.03 28.26 -16.48
N ILE A 750 22.54 29.47 -16.73
CA ILE A 750 22.79 30.52 -15.73
C ILE A 750 22.41 31.86 -16.36
N ASN A 751 21.67 32.69 -15.64
CA ASN A 751 21.24 34.00 -16.12
C ASN A 751 21.44 35.07 -15.05
N GLU A 752 22.68 35.23 -14.60
CA GLU A 752 23.07 36.29 -13.67
C GLU A 752 23.71 37.46 -14.42
N ASP A 753 23.63 38.67 -13.86
CA ASP A 753 24.18 39.86 -14.51
C ASP A 753 25.71 39.78 -14.69
N PHE A 754 26.40 39.04 -13.83
CA PHE A 754 27.86 38.87 -13.85
C PHE A 754 28.32 37.61 -14.61
N LEU A 755 27.43 36.64 -14.87
CA LEU A 755 27.72 35.39 -15.56
C LEU A 755 26.46 34.89 -16.25
N LYS A 756 26.51 34.77 -17.57
CA LYS A 756 25.44 34.09 -18.33
C LYS A 756 26.01 32.90 -19.06
N LEU A 757 25.39 31.76 -18.84
CA LEU A 757 25.65 30.51 -19.54
C LEU A 757 24.38 30.11 -20.25
N TYR A 758 24.42 30.07 -21.57
CA TYR A 758 23.22 29.72 -22.33
C TYR A 758 23.55 29.01 -23.64
N ILE A 759 22.58 28.24 -24.12
CA ILE A 759 22.70 27.43 -25.33
C ILE A 759 21.85 28.06 -26.42
N GLU A 760 22.47 28.35 -27.55
CA GLU A 760 21.78 28.74 -28.78
C GLU A 760 21.76 27.53 -29.74
N TYR A 761 20.59 27.23 -30.29
CA TYR A 761 20.36 26.12 -31.22
C TYR A 761 20.26 26.64 -32.66
N PHE A 762 21.28 27.33 -33.17
CA PHE A 762 21.34 27.83 -34.56
C PHE A 762 22.78 28.14 -35.01
N GLN A 763 23.00 28.31 -36.32
CA GLN A 763 24.31 28.71 -36.91
C GLN A 763 24.39 30.20 -37.28
N ASP A 764 25.20 31.00 -36.55
CA ASP A 764 25.59 32.39 -36.87
C ASP A 764 24.52 33.18 -37.68
N GLU A 765 24.86 34.00 -38.68
CA GLU A 765 23.93 34.93 -39.35
C GLU A 765 22.87 34.27 -40.27
N SER A 766 22.66 32.96 -40.21
CA SER A 766 21.63 32.23 -40.96
C SER A 766 20.52 31.69 -40.02
N PRO A 767 19.23 31.93 -40.32
CA PRO A 767 18.10 31.53 -39.47
C PRO A 767 17.73 30.04 -39.61
N SER A 768 18.70 29.15 -39.85
CA SER A 768 18.43 27.71 -39.85
C SER A 768 18.63 27.17 -38.44
N ASN A 769 17.51 26.93 -37.76
CA ASN A 769 17.46 26.33 -36.43
C ASN A 769 18.18 24.98 -36.40
N GLY A 770 18.83 24.72 -35.27
CA GLY A 770 19.40 23.44 -34.93
C GLY A 770 18.35 22.36 -35.00
N LYS A 771 18.78 21.19 -35.50
CA LYS A 771 17.93 20.03 -35.70
C LYS A 771 18.40 18.89 -34.83
N LEU A 772 17.43 18.23 -34.21
CA LEU A 772 17.62 16.91 -33.67
C LEU A 772 17.15 15.86 -34.66
N ASN A 773 18.00 14.88 -34.90
CA ASN A 773 17.65 13.64 -35.57
C ASN A 773 17.60 12.52 -34.52
N PHE A 774 16.41 12.15 -34.07
CA PHE A 774 16.19 11.13 -33.03
C PHE A 774 15.55 9.86 -33.60
N GLY A 775 16.23 8.72 -33.46
CA GLY A 775 15.74 7.43 -33.95
C GLY A 775 16.27 6.26 -33.14
N PHE A 776 15.48 5.20 -33.07
CA PHE A 776 15.84 3.94 -32.45
C PHE A 776 15.21 2.77 -33.21
N ASP A 777 15.95 1.68 -33.34
CA ASP A 777 15.51 0.42 -33.93
C ASP A 777 16.20 -0.73 -33.18
N SER A 778 15.42 -1.49 -32.41
CA SER A 778 15.93 -2.62 -31.65
C SER A 778 16.24 -3.85 -32.51
N SER A 779 15.99 -3.81 -33.83
CA SER A 779 16.18 -4.96 -34.72
C SER A 779 17.66 -5.25 -35.01
N PRO A 780 18.03 -6.53 -35.25
CA PRO A 780 19.41 -6.92 -35.56
C PRO A 780 19.92 -6.39 -36.93
N SER A 781 19.01 -5.93 -37.79
CA SER A 781 19.26 -5.50 -39.16
C SER A 781 19.03 -3.99 -39.37
N SER A 782 19.00 -3.20 -38.31
CA SER A 782 18.85 -1.73 -38.40
C SER A 782 19.86 -1.15 -39.38
N LEU A 783 19.37 -0.27 -40.27
CA LEU A 783 20.19 0.42 -41.28
C LEU A 783 20.87 1.66 -40.68
N ILE A 784 20.47 2.03 -39.47
CA ILE A 784 21.02 3.08 -38.61
C ILE A 784 21.77 2.36 -37.47
N ASP A 785 22.63 3.05 -36.71
CA ASP A 785 23.06 2.47 -35.43
C ASP A 785 21.79 2.24 -34.56
N PRO A 786 21.65 1.14 -33.79
CA PRO A 786 20.38 0.70 -33.14
C PRO A 786 19.66 1.76 -32.31
N TRP A 787 20.42 2.75 -31.89
CA TRP A 787 19.93 4.05 -31.48
C TRP A 787 20.95 5.07 -32.01
N ALA A 788 20.44 6.12 -32.64
CA ALA A 788 21.26 7.21 -33.10
C ALA A 788 20.56 8.51 -32.74
N THR A 789 21.33 9.41 -32.14
CA THR A 789 20.86 10.77 -31.99
C THR A 789 21.92 11.75 -32.42
N LYS A 790 21.53 12.62 -33.36
CA LYS A 790 22.41 13.66 -33.89
C LYS A 790 21.79 15.00 -33.61
N LEU A 791 22.50 15.78 -32.82
CA LEU A 791 22.17 17.16 -32.53
C LEU A 791 23.14 18.03 -33.32
N GLU A 792 22.62 18.67 -34.36
CA GLU A 792 23.40 19.55 -35.21
C GLU A 792 23.18 21.01 -34.80
N ASP A 793 24.24 21.81 -34.95
CA ASP A 793 24.19 23.27 -34.86
C ASP A 793 23.83 23.80 -33.46
N ILE A 794 24.58 23.31 -32.47
CA ILE A 794 24.54 23.83 -31.09
C ILE A 794 25.74 24.72 -30.81
N GLN A 795 25.51 25.79 -30.05
CA GLN A 795 26.58 26.60 -29.49
C GLN A 795 26.32 26.94 -28.02
N MET A 796 27.27 26.60 -27.16
CA MET A 796 27.31 27.11 -25.79
C MET A 796 27.93 28.51 -25.81
N VAL A 797 27.26 29.47 -25.19
CA VAL A 797 27.69 30.86 -25.11
C VAL A 797 27.97 31.23 -23.66
N VAL A 798 29.12 31.85 -23.44
CA VAL A 798 29.56 32.33 -22.14
C VAL A 798 29.70 33.84 -22.18
N ASP A 799 28.94 34.53 -21.34
CA ASP A 799 29.11 35.95 -21.05
C ASP A 799 29.75 36.10 -19.67
N LEU A 800 30.80 36.92 -19.58
CA LEU A 800 31.49 37.19 -18.32
C LEU A 800 31.46 38.70 -18.03
N GLY A 801 30.57 39.11 -17.12
CA GLY A 801 30.31 40.50 -16.79
C GLY A 801 30.04 41.36 -18.04
N PRO A 802 30.82 42.43 -18.30
CA PRO A 802 30.61 43.32 -19.45
C PRO A 802 31.12 42.75 -20.78
N LEU A 803 31.66 41.53 -20.81
CA LEU A 803 32.17 40.88 -22.01
C LEU A 803 31.13 39.89 -22.57
N PRO A 804 30.21 40.34 -23.45
CA PRO A 804 29.27 39.42 -24.09
C PRO A 804 30.00 38.51 -25.06
N ARG A 805 29.51 37.26 -25.15
CA ARG A 805 29.99 36.21 -26.04
C ARG A 805 31.50 36.01 -25.94
N LEU A 806 32.04 36.10 -24.71
CA LEU A 806 33.46 35.95 -24.40
C LEU A 806 34.02 34.70 -25.08
N MET A 807 33.29 33.60 -24.94
CA MET A 807 33.61 32.31 -25.51
C MET A 807 32.34 31.66 -26.07
N ARG A 808 32.43 31.13 -27.28
CA ARG A 808 31.40 30.34 -27.94
C ARG A 808 31.99 28.99 -28.34
N ILE A 809 31.43 27.92 -27.80
CA ILE A 809 31.80 26.55 -28.15
C ILE A 809 30.74 26.01 -29.07
N LYS A 810 31.07 25.92 -30.35
CA LYS A 810 30.22 25.35 -31.38
C LYS A 810 30.53 23.89 -31.55
N GLY A 811 29.53 23.08 -31.86
CA GLY A 811 29.81 21.75 -32.33
C GLY A 811 28.57 20.95 -32.66
N LYS A 812 28.80 19.68 -32.94
CA LYS A 812 27.76 18.68 -33.13
C LYS A 812 27.84 17.67 -32.01
N PHE A 813 26.70 17.19 -31.55
CA PHE A 813 26.61 16.15 -30.55
C PHE A 813 26.02 14.91 -31.20
N ASP A 814 26.88 13.94 -31.51
CA ASP A 814 26.47 12.69 -32.10
C ASP A 814 26.60 11.58 -31.08
N THR A 815 25.60 10.72 -31.04
CA THR A 815 25.65 9.49 -30.28
C THR A 815 25.16 8.31 -31.07
N LYS A 816 25.84 7.20 -30.85
CA LYS A 816 25.56 5.91 -31.46
C LYS A 816 26.03 4.79 -30.55
N LYS A 817 25.45 3.60 -30.75
CA LYS A 817 25.83 2.39 -30.04
C LYS A 817 27.34 2.13 -30.07
N GLY A 818 27.94 2.04 -28.88
CA GLY A 818 29.37 1.73 -28.69
C GLY A 818 30.33 2.87 -29.05
N GLY A 819 29.83 4.05 -29.45
CA GLY A 819 30.64 5.25 -29.63
C GLY A 819 30.75 6.04 -28.33
N THR A 820 31.92 6.60 -28.05
CA THR A 820 32.08 7.53 -26.92
C THR A 820 31.23 8.78 -27.18
N PRO A 821 30.28 9.10 -26.29
CA PRO A 821 29.52 10.34 -26.38
C PRO A 821 30.43 11.56 -26.31
N GLY A 822 30.20 12.57 -27.16
CA GLY A 822 30.97 13.80 -27.06
C GLY A 822 30.77 14.77 -28.22
N PHE A 823 31.42 15.91 -28.10
CA PHE A 823 31.47 16.90 -29.16
C PHE A 823 32.26 16.39 -30.36
N VAL A 824 31.62 16.38 -31.53
CA VAL A 824 32.26 16.06 -32.80
C VAL A 824 32.80 17.35 -33.39
N LYS A 825 34.14 17.49 -33.41
CA LYS A 825 34.88 18.65 -33.94
C LYS A 825 34.40 20.00 -33.35
N PRO A 826 34.55 20.21 -32.04
CA PRO A 826 34.18 21.48 -31.44
C PRO A 826 35.01 22.64 -32.03
N ASP A 827 34.33 23.72 -32.39
CA ASP A 827 34.93 24.96 -32.89
C ASP A 827 34.77 26.06 -31.85
N LEU A 828 35.90 26.63 -31.42
CA LEU A 828 35.94 27.65 -30.38
C LEU A 828 36.06 29.03 -31.01
N LYS A 829 35.08 29.90 -30.77
CA LYS A 829 35.13 31.30 -31.20
C LYS A 829 35.18 32.24 -30.00
N PHE A 830 36.09 33.20 -30.06
CA PHE A 830 36.21 34.26 -29.07
C PHE A 830 35.36 35.49 -29.44
N SER A 831 35.12 36.36 -28.47
CA SER A 831 34.55 37.69 -28.67
C SER A 831 35.50 38.60 -29.44
N ASP A 832 34.96 39.53 -30.23
CA ASP A 832 35.74 40.57 -30.91
C ASP A 832 36.55 41.44 -29.92
N ALA A 833 36.08 41.54 -28.68
CA ALA A 833 36.78 42.23 -27.60
C ALA A 833 38.15 41.61 -27.25
N LEU A 834 38.36 40.31 -27.56
CA LEU A 834 39.63 39.62 -27.33
C LEU A 834 40.59 39.70 -28.52
N GLN A 835 40.14 40.22 -29.67
CA GLN A 835 40.92 40.29 -30.90
C GLN A 835 42.29 40.98 -30.71
N PRO A 836 42.44 42.10 -29.98
CA PRO A 836 43.74 42.71 -29.76
C PRO A 836 44.76 41.81 -29.07
N VAL A 837 44.31 40.97 -28.13
CA VAL A 837 45.21 40.04 -27.44
C VAL A 837 45.55 38.85 -28.34
N ILE A 838 44.58 38.37 -29.10
CA ILE A 838 44.79 37.33 -30.12
C ILE A 838 45.80 37.81 -31.17
N ASP A 839 45.73 39.06 -31.61
CA ASP A 839 46.67 39.66 -32.56
C ASP A 839 48.09 39.73 -31.98
N ILE A 840 48.26 40.06 -30.68
CA ILE A 840 49.57 40.04 -30.01
C ILE A 840 50.15 38.62 -29.97
N LEU A 841 49.33 37.63 -29.63
CA LEU A 841 49.72 36.22 -29.65
C LEU A 841 50.12 35.79 -31.07
N GLN A 842 49.40 36.24 -32.10
CA GLN A 842 49.73 35.98 -33.50
C GLN A 842 51.03 36.66 -33.95
N VAL A 843 51.31 37.89 -33.52
CA VAL A 843 52.57 38.60 -33.85
C VAL A 843 53.78 37.90 -33.23
N LEU A 844 53.68 37.49 -31.96
CA LEU A 844 54.74 36.71 -31.30
C LEU A 844 54.93 35.33 -31.96
N LEU A 845 53.88 34.81 -32.60
CA LEU A 845 53.91 33.58 -33.35
C LEU A 845 54.42 33.71 -34.79
N MET A 846 54.21 34.83 -35.49
CA MET A 846 54.82 35.07 -36.82
C MET A 846 56.36 35.06 -36.77
N LEU A 847 56.92 35.27 -35.59
CA LEU A 847 58.36 35.19 -35.31
C LEU A 847 58.84 33.76 -34.99
N ASN A 848 57.92 32.78 -34.95
CA ASN A 848 58.15 31.37 -34.66
C ASN A 848 57.59 30.53 -35.84
N GLU A 849 58.43 29.85 -36.62
CA GLU A 849 58.08 29.18 -37.89
C GLU A 849 57.10 27.96 -37.77
N GLY A 850 56.20 27.91 -36.78
CA GLY A 850 55.33 26.76 -36.45
C GLY A 850 53.89 26.80 -37.00
N ASP A 851 53.26 25.62 -37.08
CA ASP A 851 51.88 25.39 -37.56
C ASP A 851 50.82 25.75 -36.48
N TYR A 852 50.23 26.95 -36.61
CA TYR A 852 49.19 27.45 -35.71
C TYR A 852 47.87 26.68 -35.79
N GLY A 853 47.51 26.15 -36.96
CA GLY A 853 46.24 25.43 -37.15
C GLY A 853 46.19 24.12 -36.36
N GLY A 854 47.33 23.43 -36.27
CA GLY A 854 47.51 22.24 -35.43
C GLY A 854 47.64 22.52 -33.92
N ALA A 855 48.19 23.66 -33.53
CA ALA A 855 48.37 24.02 -32.11
C ALA A 855 47.07 24.56 -31.48
N LEU A 856 46.28 25.35 -32.22
CA LEU A 856 44.99 25.84 -31.74
C LEU A 856 43.95 24.72 -31.64
N SER A 857 44.06 23.66 -32.43
CA SER A 857 43.16 22.51 -32.38
C SER A 857 43.49 21.50 -31.26
N LYS A 858 44.70 21.51 -30.69
CA LYS A 858 45.16 20.49 -29.71
C LYS A 858 44.96 20.83 -28.22
N GLY A 859 44.51 22.04 -27.87
CA GLY A 859 44.42 22.50 -26.47
C GLY A 859 43.02 22.81 -25.95
N LEU A 860 41.95 22.43 -26.68
CA LEU A 860 40.58 22.56 -26.19
C LEU A 860 40.19 21.23 -25.52
N GLU A 861 40.11 21.23 -24.20
CA GLU A 861 39.61 20.11 -23.42
C GLU A 861 38.13 20.33 -23.16
N ILE A 862 37.29 19.38 -23.58
CA ILE A 862 35.86 19.36 -23.27
C ILE A 862 35.56 17.99 -22.67
N ALA A 863 35.04 17.99 -21.45
CA ALA A 863 34.56 16.79 -20.81
C ALA A 863 33.15 17.01 -20.28
N MET A 864 32.37 15.95 -20.34
CA MET A 864 31.02 15.91 -19.80
C MET A 864 30.83 14.55 -19.12
N SER A 865 30.32 14.55 -17.88
CA SER A 865 29.85 13.33 -17.24
C SER A 865 28.35 13.18 -17.50
N ASN A 866 27.98 12.09 -18.15
CA ASN A 866 26.59 11.79 -18.51
C ASN A 866 26.32 10.28 -18.46
N SER A 867 26.91 9.59 -17.48
CA SER A 867 26.71 8.16 -17.29
C SER A 867 25.23 7.87 -16.99
N ALA A 868 24.67 6.87 -17.67
CA ALA A 868 23.32 6.37 -17.40
C ALA A 868 23.14 5.90 -15.94
N ASP A 869 24.24 5.55 -15.25
CA ASP A 869 24.26 4.98 -13.91
C ASP A 869 24.43 6.03 -12.78
N SER A 870 24.67 7.31 -13.11
CA SER A 870 24.86 8.38 -12.12
C SER A 870 24.16 9.67 -12.54
N TRP A 871 23.32 10.23 -11.67
CA TRP A 871 22.62 11.51 -11.92
C TRP A 871 23.46 12.74 -11.54
N GLU A 872 24.78 12.59 -11.47
CA GLU A 872 25.73 13.68 -11.26
C GLU A 872 26.28 14.13 -12.62
N TYR A 873 25.58 15.08 -13.23
CA TYR A 873 25.97 15.64 -14.52
C TYR A 873 26.90 16.83 -14.32
N ALA A 874 28.14 16.72 -14.81
CA ALA A 874 29.14 17.76 -14.77
C ALA A 874 29.65 18.07 -16.19
N PHE A 875 30.03 19.31 -16.43
CA PHE A 875 30.58 19.75 -17.69
C PHE A 875 31.75 20.70 -17.46
N HIS A 876 32.81 20.56 -18.23
CA HIS A 876 33.80 21.61 -18.36
C HIS A 876 34.31 21.72 -19.79
N ALA A 877 34.65 22.95 -20.14
CA ALA A 877 35.39 23.25 -21.35
C ALA A 877 36.51 24.24 -21.01
N ARG A 878 37.75 23.83 -21.23
CA ARG A 878 38.93 24.61 -20.89
C ARG A 878 39.80 24.74 -22.12
N LYS A 879 40.23 25.97 -22.39
CA LYS A 879 41.16 26.31 -23.45
C LYS A 879 42.37 27.00 -22.85
N GLU A 880 43.49 26.32 -22.89
CA GLU A 880 44.80 26.93 -22.65
C GLU A 880 45.50 27.12 -23.99
N ILE A 881 45.78 28.38 -24.34
CA ILE A 881 46.71 28.70 -25.41
C ILE A 881 48.11 28.53 -24.82
N PRO A 882 48.94 27.62 -25.34
CA PRO A 882 50.23 27.29 -24.76
C PRO A 882 51.12 28.54 -24.71
N LEU A 883 51.97 28.59 -23.68
CA LEU A 883 52.90 29.69 -23.42
C LEU A 883 53.81 29.93 -24.64
N ILE A 884 53.59 31.06 -25.32
CA ILE A 884 54.37 31.45 -26.50
C ILE A 884 55.65 32.11 -26.01
N LYS A 885 56.80 31.54 -26.39
CA LYS A 885 58.13 32.00 -26.04
C LYS A 885 58.82 32.69 -27.22
N PHE A 886 59.45 33.83 -26.97
CA PHE A 886 60.30 34.53 -27.95
C PHE A 886 61.68 34.85 -27.37
N PRO A 887 62.79 34.62 -28.11
CA PRO A 887 62.85 33.94 -29.41
C PRO A 887 62.54 32.43 -29.28
N PRO A 888 62.08 31.77 -30.35
CA PRO A 888 61.58 30.39 -30.29
C PRO A 888 62.68 29.30 -30.21
N GLY A 889 62.33 28.12 -29.67
CA GLY A 889 63.20 26.94 -29.60
C GLY A 889 64.36 27.08 -28.60
N ASP A 890 65.44 26.31 -28.82
CA ASP A 890 66.66 26.29 -27.98
C ASP A 890 67.31 27.68 -27.80
N LEU A 891 66.97 28.63 -28.70
CA LEU A 891 67.37 30.01 -28.56
C LEU A 891 66.79 30.59 -27.27
N TYR A 892 65.52 30.38 -26.93
CA TYR A 892 64.91 30.93 -25.71
C TYR A 892 65.75 30.63 -24.45
N ASP A 893 66.20 29.39 -24.32
CA ASP A 893 66.95 28.89 -23.18
C ASP A 893 68.42 29.31 -23.20
N ASN A 894 68.90 29.94 -24.28
CA ASN A 894 70.24 30.49 -24.36
C ASN A 894 70.43 31.62 -23.31
N PRO A 895 71.45 31.52 -22.44
CA PRO A 895 71.74 32.53 -21.43
C PRO A 895 72.22 33.87 -22.02
N THR A 896 72.56 33.97 -23.30
CA THR A 896 73.06 35.22 -23.93
C THR A 896 72.03 35.96 -24.77
N ASN A 897 70.74 35.62 -24.67
CA ASN A 897 69.72 36.34 -25.44
C ASN A 897 69.36 37.69 -24.82
N PRO A 898 69.31 38.78 -25.61
CA PRO A 898 69.07 40.12 -25.06
C PRO A 898 67.64 40.34 -24.54
N LEU A 899 66.66 39.60 -25.07
CA LEU A 899 65.25 39.73 -24.74
C LEU A 899 64.58 38.36 -24.70
N LYS A 900 63.82 38.09 -23.64
CA LYS A 900 62.95 36.91 -23.50
C LYS A 900 61.52 37.37 -23.20
N LEU A 901 60.56 36.88 -23.95
CA LEU A 901 59.13 37.13 -23.76
C LEU A 901 58.39 35.81 -23.62
N GLU A 902 57.47 35.75 -22.66
CA GLU A 902 56.49 34.68 -22.50
C GLU A 902 55.10 35.29 -22.40
N CYS A 903 54.12 34.70 -23.09
CA CYS A 903 52.72 35.06 -22.88
C CYS A 903 51.81 33.86 -23.06
N GLY A 904 50.71 33.82 -22.30
CA GLY A 904 49.70 32.78 -22.37
C GLY A 904 48.30 33.33 -22.16
N LEU A 905 47.31 32.65 -22.72
CA LEU A 905 45.89 32.92 -22.51
C LEU A 905 45.23 31.64 -22.02
N SER A 906 44.50 31.72 -20.92
CA SER A 906 43.66 30.65 -20.41
C SER A 906 42.21 31.12 -20.36
N THR A 907 41.27 30.31 -20.79
CA THR A 907 39.85 30.61 -20.68
C THR A 907 39.09 29.32 -20.50
N GLY A 908 38.02 29.34 -19.72
CA GLY A 908 37.27 28.13 -19.47
C GLY A 908 35.93 28.39 -18.81
N VAL A 909 35.11 27.35 -18.85
CA VAL A 909 33.78 27.29 -18.26
C VAL A 909 33.58 25.92 -17.64
N TYR A 910 32.86 25.87 -16.53
CA TYR A 910 32.53 24.64 -15.81
C TYR A 910 31.13 24.73 -15.22
N PHE A 911 30.50 23.57 -15.06
CA PHE A 911 29.14 23.41 -14.55
C PHE A 911 29.07 22.12 -13.72
N ASN A 912 28.54 22.20 -12.50
CA ASN A 912 28.48 21.08 -11.54
C ASN A 912 29.83 20.39 -11.29
N GLU A 913 30.94 21.12 -11.48
CA GLU A 913 32.29 20.63 -11.21
C GLU A 913 32.84 21.33 -9.96
N SER A 914 33.65 20.62 -9.18
CA SER A 914 34.44 21.22 -8.11
C SER A 914 35.62 21.97 -8.72
N PHE A 915 35.54 23.29 -8.83
CA PHE A 915 36.61 24.09 -9.43
C PHE A 915 37.69 24.47 -8.40
N SER A 916 38.95 24.47 -8.83
CA SER A 916 40.16 24.62 -7.99
C SER A 916 40.60 26.07 -7.75
N LEU A 917 39.75 27.07 -7.98
CA LEU A 917 40.10 28.49 -7.74
C LEU A 917 40.18 28.87 -6.26
N THR A 918 39.82 27.96 -5.36
CA THR A 918 39.88 28.20 -3.92
C THR A 918 41.18 27.60 -3.36
N SER A 919 41.90 28.38 -2.54
CA SER A 919 43.10 27.90 -1.84
C SER A 919 42.77 26.95 -0.67
N SER A 920 41.50 26.54 -0.53
CA SER A 920 41.00 25.75 0.59
C SER A 920 40.22 24.52 0.06
N PRO A 921 40.72 23.29 0.30
CA PRO A 921 40.10 22.04 -0.17
C PRO A 921 38.66 21.83 0.30
N GLU A 922 38.22 22.49 1.38
CA GLU A 922 36.87 22.38 1.94
C GLU A 922 35.79 23.13 1.12
N GLN A 923 36.18 23.94 0.12
CA GLN A 923 35.27 24.72 -0.73
C GLN A 923 34.98 24.08 -2.10
N LEU A 924 35.35 22.80 -2.30
CA LEU A 924 35.09 22.01 -3.50
C LEU A 924 33.60 21.58 -3.60
N ILE A 925 32.67 22.53 -3.52
CA ILE A 925 31.23 22.28 -3.65
C ILE A 925 30.85 22.48 -5.12
N PRO A 926 30.17 21.53 -5.80
CA PRO A 926 29.82 21.62 -7.22
C PRO A 926 29.20 22.97 -7.58
N SER A 927 29.84 23.74 -8.46
CA SER A 927 29.43 25.09 -8.82
C SER A 927 29.51 25.30 -10.33
N ALA A 928 29.06 26.45 -10.80
CA ALA A 928 29.14 26.82 -12.19
C ALA A 928 29.77 28.20 -12.37
N GLY A 929 30.74 28.28 -13.27
CA GLY A 929 31.58 29.46 -13.40
C GLY A 929 32.34 29.52 -14.71
N ALA A 930 32.89 30.69 -14.99
CA ALA A 930 33.76 30.93 -16.14
C ALA A 930 34.93 31.84 -15.77
N TYR A 931 36.04 31.73 -16.51
CA TYR A 931 37.23 32.54 -16.27
C TYR A 931 37.96 32.90 -17.57
N LEU A 932 38.70 34.00 -17.52
CA LEU A 932 39.61 34.48 -18.53
C LEU A 932 40.90 34.95 -17.83
N GLY A 933 42.01 34.30 -18.15
CA GLY A 933 43.32 34.54 -17.57
C GLY A 933 44.37 34.89 -18.63
N PHE A 934 45.23 35.83 -18.30
CA PHE A 934 46.34 36.32 -19.11
C PHE A 934 47.62 36.23 -18.30
N TYR A 935 48.62 35.53 -18.84
CA TYR A 935 49.96 35.49 -18.28
C TYR A 935 50.94 36.20 -19.21
N GLY A 936 51.85 36.97 -18.64
CA GLY A 936 52.95 37.60 -19.37
C GLY A 936 54.21 37.68 -18.54
N ARG A 937 55.37 37.33 -19.12
CA ARG A 937 56.68 37.54 -18.52
C ARG A 937 57.64 38.16 -19.52
N LEU A 938 58.37 39.17 -19.06
CA LEU A 938 59.38 39.90 -19.82
C LEU A 938 60.70 39.82 -19.08
N SER A 939 61.76 39.38 -19.74
CA SER A 939 63.12 39.43 -19.22
C SER A 939 64.04 40.17 -20.18
N VAL A 940 64.65 41.26 -19.70
CA VAL A 940 65.56 42.11 -20.48
C VAL A 940 66.97 41.98 -19.92
N MET A 941 67.94 41.68 -20.78
CA MET A 941 69.34 41.57 -20.38
C MET A 941 69.85 42.93 -19.87
N CYS A 942 70.38 42.96 -18.65
CA CYS A 942 71.04 44.14 -18.08
C CYS A 942 72.55 44.12 -18.37
N THR A 943 73.19 42.97 -18.14
CA THR A 943 74.63 42.79 -18.35
C THR A 943 74.98 41.30 -18.53
N SER A 944 76.07 41.01 -19.22
CA SER A 944 76.57 39.65 -19.43
C SER A 944 78.08 39.61 -19.20
N VAL A 945 78.54 38.70 -18.35
CA VAL A 945 79.96 38.47 -18.01
C VAL A 945 80.32 37.04 -18.38
N GLY A 946 80.80 36.83 -19.61
CA GLY A 946 81.15 35.51 -20.12
C GLY A 946 79.91 34.62 -20.30
N ALA A 947 79.85 33.51 -19.57
CA ALA A 947 78.75 32.54 -19.63
C ALA A 947 77.57 32.87 -18.69
N ALA A 948 77.66 33.91 -17.85
CA ALA A 948 76.64 34.31 -16.88
C ALA A 948 76.04 35.68 -17.24
N THR A 949 74.71 35.73 -17.32
CA THR A 949 73.93 36.90 -17.74
C THR A 949 72.92 37.26 -16.67
N VAL A 950 72.78 38.55 -16.41
CA VAL A 950 71.79 39.10 -15.47
C VAL A 950 70.64 39.72 -16.26
N TYR A 951 69.43 39.28 -15.96
CA TYR A 951 68.17 39.78 -16.53
C TYR A 951 67.38 40.55 -15.48
N ALA A 952 66.80 41.68 -15.88
CA ALA A 952 65.66 42.26 -15.17
C ALA A 952 64.40 41.56 -15.68
N THR A 953 63.64 40.96 -14.76
CA THR A 953 62.45 40.16 -15.08
C THR A 953 61.22 40.78 -14.46
N GLY A 954 60.17 40.97 -15.25
CA GLY A 954 58.84 41.31 -14.79
C GLY A 954 57.85 40.22 -15.19
N SER A 955 56.90 39.90 -14.32
CA SER A 955 55.79 38.98 -14.61
C SER A 955 54.45 39.58 -14.19
N VAL A 956 53.42 39.31 -14.98
CA VAL A 956 52.03 39.62 -14.68
C VAL A 956 51.18 38.38 -14.90
N ASP A 957 50.28 38.12 -13.96
CA ASP A 957 49.22 37.13 -14.05
C ASP A 957 47.91 37.85 -13.69
N LEU A 958 47.00 37.95 -14.66
CA LEU A 958 45.70 38.61 -14.52
C LEU A 958 44.61 37.62 -14.89
N GLN A 959 43.72 37.31 -13.96
CA GLN A 959 42.57 36.45 -14.21
C GLN A 959 41.30 37.11 -13.70
N ILE A 960 40.33 37.28 -14.59
CA ILE A 960 38.95 37.61 -14.24
C ILE A 960 38.12 36.33 -14.29
N GLY A 961 37.19 36.19 -13.37
CA GLY A 961 36.29 35.04 -13.34
C GLY A 961 34.98 35.37 -12.68
N ALA A 962 34.04 34.45 -12.78
CA ALA A 962 32.79 34.51 -12.04
C ALA A 962 32.31 33.10 -11.75
N ASP A 963 31.70 32.94 -10.58
CA ASP A 963 31.10 31.69 -10.14
C ASP A 963 29.76 32.01 -9.47
N ILE A 964 28.75 31.17 -9.66
CA ILE A 964 27.39 31.41 -9.12
C ILE A 964 27.34 31.47 -7.59
N LYS A 965 28.32 30.90 -6.87
CA LYS A 965 28.39 30.92 -5.41
C LYS A 965 29.24 32.06 -4.88
N THR A 966 30.42 32.29 -5.46
CA THR A 966 31.35 33.33 -4.98
C THR A 966 31.21 34.67 -5.70
N GLY A 967 30.38 34.73 -6.74
CA GLY A 967 30.17 35.92 -7.56
C GLY A 967 31.36 36.24 -8.47
N PRO A 968 31.45 37.50 -8.99
CA PRO A 968 32.58 37.93 -9.80
C PRO A 968 33.88 37.96 -8.98
N SER A 969 34.99 37.58 -9.62
CA SER A 969 36.33 37.52 -9.01
C SER A 969 37.40 38.13 -9.92
N LEU A 970 38.46 38.65 -9.28
CA LEU A 970 39.63 39.24 -9.92
C LEU A 970 40.88 38.80 -9.17
N LYS A 971 41.78 38.12 -9.87
CA LYS A 971 43.12 37.76 -9.41
C LYS A 971 44.16 38.54 -10.21
N MET A 972 45.08 39.17 -9.51
CA MET A 972 46.17 39.95 -10.10
C MET A 972 47.46 39.69 -9.36
N ALA A 973 48.48 39.15 -10.02
CA ALA A 973 49.82 39.03 -9.47
C ALA A 973 50.82 39.79 -10.35
N PHE A 974 51.62 40.65 -9.71
CA PHE A 974 52.70 41.39 -10.36
C PHE A 974 54.00 41.07 -9.64
N GLY A 975 54.99 40.59 -10.38
CA GLY A 975 56.32 40.27 -9.88
C GLY A 975 57.39 41.06 -10.61
N PHE A 976 58.37 41.59 -9.86
CA PHE A 976 59.57 42.20 -10.41
C PHE A 976 60.79 41.58 -9.75
N GLY A 977 61.78 41.24 -10.55
CA GLY A 977 62.88 40.43 -10.08
C GLY A 977 64.12 40.54 -10.94
N VAL A 978 65.14 39.82 -10.50
CA VAL A 978 66.39 39.64 -11.23
C VAL A 978 66.59 38.14 -11.42
N GLU A 979 66.91 37.76 -12.65
CA GLU A 979 67.25 36.37 -12.98
C GLU A 979 68.69 36.31 -13.47
N VAL A 980 69.50 35.47 -12.83
CA VAL A 980 70.88 35.20 -13.25
C VAL A 980 70.90 33.86 -13.96
N ASN A 981 71.23 33.88 -15.24
CA ASN A 981 71.34 32.70 -16.09
C ASN A 981 72.80 32.43 -16.44
N ALA A 982 73.34 31.28 -16.05
CA ALA A 982 74.70 30.87 -16.36
C ALA A 982 74.70 29.58 -17.18
N GLY A 983 75.25 29.61 -18.41
CA GLY A 983 75.43 28.43 -19.24
C GLY A 983 76.83 27.85 -19.11
N MET A 984 76.96 26.62 -18.61
CA MET A 984 78.25 25.93 -18.55
C MET A 984 78.47 25.12 -19.84
N PRO A 985 79.51 25.40 -20.65
CA PRO A 985 79.75 24.68 -21.89
C PRO A 985 79.86 23.16 -21.67
N LYS A 986 78.99 22.39 -22.32
CA LYS A 986 78.90 20.90 -22.30
C LYS A 986 78.44 20.24 -20.99
N ILE A 987 78.04 21.00 -19.95
CA ILE A 987 77.65 20.42 -18.66
C ILE A 987 76.19 20.75 -18.27
N GLY A 988 75.69 21.97 -18.54
CA GLY A 988 74.33 22.35 -18.13
C GLY A 988 74.04 23.85 -18.04
N THR A 989 72.80 24.22 -17.77
CA THR A 989 72.33 25.60 -17.50
C THR A 989 71.94 25.73 -16.03
N VAL A 990 72.28 26.86 -15.41
CA VAL A 990 71.84 27.21 -14.04
C VAL A 990 71.15 28.56 -14.09
N SER A 991 69.92 28.64 -13.58
CA SER A 991 69.18 29.88 -13.40
C SER A 991 68.89 30.14 -11.92
N LEU A 992 69.05 31.39 -11.50
CA LEU A 992 68.70 31.87 -10.17
C LEU A 992 67.76 33.06 -10.33
N LEU A 993 66.48 32.85 -10.06
CA LEU A 993 65.45 33.87 -10.06
C LEU A 993 65.20 34.34 -8.62
N PHE A 994 65.27 35.65 -8.42
CA PHE A 994 64.77 36.31 -7.22
C PHE A 994 63.71 37.31 -7.65
N MET A 995 62.50 37.19 -7.10
CA MET A 995 61.35 37.99 -7.47
C MET A 995 60.63 38.47 -6.22
N VAL A 996 60.22 39.73 -6.21
CA VAL A 996 59.35 40.30 -5.18
C VAL A 996 58.11 40.82 -5.89
N GLY A 997 56.95 40.62 -5.28
CA GLY A 997 55.71 40.99 -5.92
C GLY A 997 54.55 41.15 -4.96
N VAL A 998 53.43 41.56 -5.55
CA VAL A 998 52.14 41.66 -4.89
C VAL A 998 51.14 40.85 -5.68
N GLU A 999 50.39 40.02 -4.97
CA GLU A 999 49.23 39.29 -5.45
C GLU A 999 47.99 39.85 -4.76
N MET A 1000 46.95 40.15 -5.52
CA MET A 1000 45.65 40.59 -5.05
C MET A 1000 44.60 39.61 -5.55
N TYR A 1001 43.70 39.22 -4.67
CA TYR A 1001 42.53 38.43 -5.02
C TYR A 1001 41.29 39.07 -4.38
N LEU A 1002 40.28 39.31 -5.19
CA LEU A 1002 39.00 39.90 -4.81
C LEU A 1002 37.88 39.01 -5.33
N ASP A 1003 36.89 38.72 -4.50
CA ASP A 1003 35.57 38.24 -4.92
C ASP A 1003 34.46 38.94 -4.08
N SER A 1004 33.21 38.50 -4.22
CA SER A 1004 32.10 39.11 -3.46
C SER A 1004 32.11 38.79 -1.95
N THR A 1005 32.93 37.82 -1.53
CA THR A 1005 33.02 37.26 -0.18
C THR A 1005 34.33 37.60 0.52
N GLN A 1006 35.38 38.01 -0.20
CA GLN A 1006 36.68 38.33 0.38
C GLN A 1006 37.54 39.29 -0.46
N VAL A 1007 38.43 39.99 0.25
CA VAL A 1007 39.56 40.71 -0.33
C VAL A 1007 40.84 40.21 0.30
N SER A 1008 41.83 39.82 -0.49
CA SER A 1008 43.16 39.47 -0.02
C SER A 1008 44.24 40.21 -0.79
N VAL A 1009 45.22 40.70 -0.05
CA VAL A 1009 46.44 41.32 -0.60
C VAL A 1009 47.63 40.62 0.01
N THR A 1010 48.44 40.03 -0.85
CA THR A 1010 49.59 39.19 -0.52
C THR A 1010 50.85 39.83 -1.07
N ALA A 1011 51.78 40.21 -0.20
CA ALA A 1011 53.14 40.50 -0.62
C ALA A 1011 53.92 39.18 -0.62
N PHE A 1012 54.66 38.90 -1.70
CA PHE A 1012 55.46 37.68 -1.79
C PHE A 1012 56.91 37.99 -2.17
N LEU A 1013 57.80 37.14 -1.67
CA LEU A 1013 59.19 37.05 -2.06
C LEU A 1013 59.44 35.62 -2.51
N TYR A 1014 59.87 35.47 -3.75
CA TYR A 1014 60.07 34.20 -4.41
C TYR A 1014 61.51 34.06 -4.86
N PHE A 1015 62.14 32.97 -4.45
CA PHE A 1015 63.46 32.57 -4.89
C PHE A 1015 63.36 31.22 -5.58
N ARG A 1016 63.92 31.09 -6.78
CA ARG A 1016 63.99 29.82 -7.50
C ARG A 1016 65.39 29.64 -8.07
N GLY A 1017 66.08 28.60 -7.63
CA GLY A 1017 67.27 28.09 -8.30
C GLY A 1017 66.89 26.89 -9.14
N ASN A 1018 67.16 26.91 -10.44
CA ASN A 1018 67.05 25.76 -11.32
C ASN A 1018 68.43 25.43 -11.87
N ALA A 1019 68.82 24.16 -11.85
CA ALA A 1019 70.02 23.65 -12.50
C ALA A 1019 69.65 22.45 -13.37
N GLU A 1020 69.93 22.55 -14.67
CA GLU A 1020 69.76 21.48 -15.64
C GLU A 1020 71.12 20.99 -16.12
N ILE A 1021 71.39 19.70 -15.93
CA ILE A 1021 72.67 19.06 -16.21
C ILE A 1021 72.47 18.03 -17.34
N LEU A 1022 73.43 17.94 -18.27
CA LEU A 1022 73.43 17.03 -19.43
C LEU A 1022 72.19 17.19 -20.34
N GLY A 1023 71.80 18.44 -20.65
CA GLY A 1023 70.67 18.71 -21.54
C GLY A 1023 69.31 18.32 -20.96
N GLY A 1024 69.15 18.45 -19.64
CA GLY A 1024 67.90 18.17 -18.93
C GLY A 1024 67.74 16.73 -18.44
N ILE A 1025 68.75 15.87 -18.61
CA ILE A 1025 68.74 14.51 -18.04
C ILE A 1025 68.70 14.56 -16.51
N VAL A 1026 69.32 15.55 -15.88
CA VAL A 1026 69.13 15.82 -14.44
C VAL A 1026 68.71 17.25 -14.27
N SER A 1027 67.54 17.49 -13.67
CA SER A 1027 67.05 18.82 -13.30
C SER A 1027 66.85 18.88 -11.80
N ILE A 1028 67.39 19.93 -11.17
CA ILE A 1028 67.19 20.23 -9.76
C ILE A 1028 66.62 21.63 -9.67
N THR A 1029 65.40 21.76 -9.17
CA THR A 1029 64.77 23.03 -8.84
C THR A 1029 64.61 23.14 -7.34
N ILE A 1030 65.15 24.20 -6.75
CA ILE A 1030 64.89 24.62 -5.38
C ILE A 1030 64.06 25.89 -5.45
N SER A 1031 62.95 25.93 -4.71
CA SER A 1031 62.13 27.11 -4.56
C SER A 1031 61.95 27.47 -3.09
N LEU A 1032 61.95 28.77 -2.79
CA LEU A 1032 61.59 29.31 -1.49
C LEU A 1032 60.64 30.47 -1.74
N GLU A 1033 59.46 30.40 -1.15
CA GLU A 1033 58.45 31.43 -1.26
C GLU A 1033 58.05 31.89 0.13
N ALA A 1034 58.15 33.18 0.40
CA ALA A 1034 57.65 33.80 1.62
C ALA A 1034 56.49 34.73 1.26
N LYS A 1035 55.34 34.57 1.90
CA LYS A 1035 54.12 35.36 1.69
C LYS A 1035 53.67 36.00 2.99
N GLY A 1036 53.27 37.27 2.91
CA GLY A 1036 52.48 37.95 3.93
C GLY A 1036 51.16 38.39 3.33
N THR A 1037 50.06 37.85 3.81
CA THR A 1037 48.71 38.10 3.31
C THR A 1037 47.88 38.83 4.36
N ILE A 1038 47.18 39.88 3.94
CA ILE A 1038 46.06 40.46 4.68
C ILE A 1038 44.79 40.03 3.97
N GLN A 1039 43.93 39.28 4.65
CA GLN A 1039 42.68 38.76 4.12
C GLN A 1039 41.51 39.30 4.93
N ARG A 1040 40.53 39.91 4.27
CA ARG A 1040 39.28 40.37 4.89
C ARG A 1040 38.10 39.61 4.30
N GLN A 1041 37.27 39.04 5.17
CA GLN A 1041 35.99 38.44 4.78
C GLN A 1041 34.91 39.53 4.70
N LEU A 1042 34.07 39.47 3.66
CA LEU A 1042 33.01 40.43 3.34
C LEU A 1042 31.63 39.78 3.51
N GLY A 1043 30.68 40.50 4.09
CA GLY A 1043 29.26 40.10 4.07
C GLY A 1043 28.83 38.98 5.03
N ALA A 1044 29.73 38.44 5.85
CA ALA A 1044 29.40 37.50 6.92
C ALA A 1044 28.94 38.24 8.21
N PRO A 1045 28.15 37.60 9.10
CA PRO A 1045 27.74 38.19 10.38
C PRO A 1045 28.91 38.61 11.28
N ASP A 1046 30.04 37.91 11.14
CA ASP A 1046 31.29 38.13 11.87
C ASP A 1046 32.42 38.51 10.88
N GLU A 1047 32.31 39.66 10.21
CA GLU A 1047 33.41 40.18 9.38
C GLU A 1047 34.72 40.20 10.17
N LYS A 1048 35.74 39.51 9.66
CA LYS A 1048 37.07 39.46 10.26
C LYS A 1048 38.17 39.73 9.25
N THR A 1049 39.27 40.27 9.73
CA THR A 1049 40.50 40.45 8.99
C THR A 1049 41.60 39.59 9.60
N ASP A 1050 42.14 38.69 8.80
CA ASP A 1050 43.23 37.80 9.18
C ASP A 1050 44.54 38.27 8.52
N MET A 1051 45.63 38.21 9.28
CA MET A 1051 46.99 38.29 8.76
C MET A 1051 47.58 36.89 8.73
N ILE A 1052 48.06 36.49 7.56
CA ILE A 1052 48.61 35.16 7.32
C ILE A 1052 50.07 35.34 6.88
N ALA A 1053 50.98 34.72 7.60
CA ALA A 1053 52.37 34.59 7.19
C ALA A 1053 52.62 33.15 6.77
N GLN A 1054 53.13 32.94 5.56
CA GLN A 1054 53.42 31.63 5.03
C GLN A 1054 54.82 31.59 4.44
N VAL A 1055 55.58 30.53 4.73
CA VAL A 1055 56.83 30.22 4.05
C VAL A 1055 56.76 28.81 3.50
N THR A 1056 57.01 28.69 2.20
CA THR A 1056 56.99 27.43 1.46
C THR A 1056 58.39 27.16 0.93
N PHE A 1057 58.93 26.00 1.23
CA PHE A 1057 60.15 25.48 0.62
C PHE A 1057 59.80 24.32 -0.31
N GLY A 1058 60.30 24.36 -1.54
CA GLY A 1058 60.15 23.31 -2.53
C GLY A 1058 61.50 22.81 -3.04
N LEU A 1059 61.58 21.51 -3.27
CA LEU A 1059 62.70 20.83 -3.90
C LEU A 1059 62.15 19.81 -4.89
N ASP A 1060 62.46 20.01 -6.17
CA ASP A 1060 62.17 19.09 -7.25
C ASP A 1060 63.47 18.57 -7.84
N ILE A 1061 63.67 17.25 -7.82
CA ILE A 1061 64.79 16.56 -8.45
C ILE A 1061 64.24 15.56 -9.46
N SER A 1062 64.51 15.82 -10.74
CA SER A 1062 64.24 14.91 -11.83
C SER A 1062 65.56 14.31 -12.33
N ILE A 1063 65.71 12.98 -12.26
CA ILE A 1063 66.87 12.23 -12.77
C ILE A 1063 66.37 11.27 -13.84
N PHE A 1064 66.49 11.70 -15.09
CA PHE A 1064 65.96 11.06 -16.29
C PHE A 1064 64.45 10.79 -16.14
N MET A 1065 63.77 10.29 -17.18
CA MET A 1065 62.31 10.08 -17.15
C MET A 1065 61.82 9.03 -16.12
N ILE A 1066 62.68 8.59 -15.20
CA ILE A 1066 62.53 7.41 -14.34
C ILE A 1066 62.41 7.80 -12.86
N ILE A 1067 63.06 8.88 -12.40
CA ILE A 1067 63.06 9.27 -10.98
C ILE A 1067 62.67 10.73 -10.85
N ASN A 1068 61.53 10.99 -10.21
CA ASN A 1068 61.05 12.31 -9.84
C ASN A 1068 60.88 12.34 -8.32
N ILE A 1069 61.66 13.18 -7.64
CA ILE A 1069 61.55 13.43 -6.20
C ILE A 1069 61.09 14.87 -6.07
N SER A 1070 59.80 15.07 -5.77
CA SER A 1070 59.26 16.36 -5.38
C SER A 1070 59.01 16.37 -3.89
N PHE A 1071 59.42 17.46 -3.24
CA PHE A 1071 59.21 17.70 -1.83
C PHE A 1071 58.85 19.15 -1.64
N THR A 1072 57.72 19.39 -0.98
CA THR A 1072 57.29 20.74 -0.62
C THR A 1072 56.87 20.73 0.84
N GLU A 1073 57.42 21.63 1.64
CA GLU A 1073 57.02 21.85 3.02
C GLU A 1073 56.65 23.31 3.22
N SER A 1074 55.45 23.53 3.76
CA SER A 1074 54.90 24.86 4.00
C SER A 1074 54.64 25.03 5.48
N TRP A 1075 55.12 26.14 6.04
CA TRP A 1075 54.76 26.59 7.37
C TRP A 1075 53.88 27.83 7.26
N GLN A 1076 52.75 27.83 7.96
CA GLN A 1076 51.79 28.94 7.95
C GLN A 1076 51.38 29.29 9.39
N GLU A 1077 51.32 30.58 9.69
CA GLU A 1077 50.70 31.11 10.90
C GLU A 1077 49.61 32.12 10.51
N THR A 1078 48.40 31.94 11.06
CA THR A 1078 47.26 32.83 10.86
C THR A 1078 46.91 33.52 12.18
N ARG A 1079 46.73 34.84 12.14
CA ARG A 1079 46.28 35.66 13.28
C ARG A 1079 45.16 36.58 12.86
N GLN A 1080 44.05 36.57 13.58
CA GLN A 1080 43.01 37.59 13.42
C GLN A 1080 43.54 38.93 13.96
N ILE A 1081 43.45 39.97 13.14
CA ILE A 1081 43.96 41.32 13.41
C ILE A 1081 42.87 42.39 13.46
N ALA A 1082 41.67 42.11 12.94
CA ALA A 1082 40.48 42.97 13.12
C ALA A 1082 39.20 42.15 13.05
#